data_AF-A0A0W0UZH7-F1
#
_entry.id   AF-A0A0W0UZH7-F1
#
_cell.length_a   1.000
_cell.length_b   1.000
_cell.length_c   1.000
_cell.angle_alpha   90.00
_cell.angle_beta   90.00
_cell.angle_gamma   90.00
#
_symmetry.space_group_name_H-M   'P 1'
#
loop_
_entity.id
_entity.type
_entity.pdbx_description
1 polymer ?
#
loop_
_entity_poly.entity_id
_entity_poly.type
_entity_poly.pdbx_seq_one_letter_code
_entity_poly.pdbx_strand_id
1 'polypeptide(L)'
;MITADIIQRWVNTIGNYELEVDSPAEQLAANFDINYFLTPEAQEKLYEGAHPADSPEPTVARKHFLRFLGRKFQDISWQANRANKTVNLADFLQDDEEDGFALYKAAIEEESKSRAFRNAVFFRCLKHFPGNKWAEIIVLWVGGPSSSGKTYAAKGVLEKMDLELLQKTDQPGGNNVVSVDGSYERETSQMRQMVLQFALAAGYKGIEDLHENSKKELAVKTCIRDAALEDGRLSLVVPDTFVRSPLEVNNECKAYAKKKITQAFAEVKGEKGFGDRFQTSVKKMGDARAWNNKKFTAANIKMNNRNIGCESKVYEGEYFKFGLLGTKVFKKFFKSFTHNKLTLTVTNDLVYLVKKEGIWKECEYEDNLDGKQEGRDFIRMTARAYNYWRDNNISEPLETWFDTKGKHIKTLTEQVITHKTNTKYFEHHAFFNLLRTNKWQRRSQNSAEKEKRKIRHLIAVNDETIASLEAKIQTSDVDIELLTKKLTQCKLLQATLKEKLAELEGKKEVVESSTQFLPYLHGYIDIPVEDKNTLLGQAVPGAKPATSLSANDDAHGEFIAPQLKDNFCRVHYAENTSDPSSQAMFIQEKTEEGMKLTAVRESMGKDPVSLMESALTMANCMLLALNEPPSPKNKLAIYGADPVLINYLWTALVVLGEKSSSRKFGKESIAVIAGVFSVAEQMKSSNKFSPQSLHETVFKDHEAFIDIKVKELERLLELKANPENLLGKTLLETTDHVASKSGRS
;
A
#
# COMPACT_ATOMS: atom_id res chain seq x y z
N MET A 1 -40.10 -22.84 -22.40
CA MET A 1 -39.99 -24.27 -22.11
C MET A 1 -38.55 -24.76 -22.19
N ILE A 2 -38.04 -25.21 -21.05
CA ILE A 2 -36.79 -25.96 -20.89
C ILE A 2 -37.15 -27.44 -20.94
N THR A 3 -36.60 -28.18 -21.90
CA THR A 3 -36.95 -29.59 -22.12
C THR A 3 -36.02 -30.53 -21.34
N ALA A 4 -36.44 -31.79 -21.16
CA ALA A 4 -35.59 -32.83 -20.59
C ALA A 4 -34.24 -32.95 -21.33
N ASP A 5 -34.22 -32.81 -22.66
CA ASP A 5 -32.99 -32.83 -23.46
C ASP A 5 -32.06 -31.64 -23.22
N ILE A 6 -32.59 -30.48 -22.83
CA ILE A 6 -31.79 -29.32 -22.40
C ILE A 6 -31.14 -29.64 -21.05
N ILE A 7 -31.93 -30.13 -20.09
CA ILE A 7 -31.45 -30.49 -18.75
C ILE A 7 -30.39 -31.61 -18.83
N GLN A 8 -30.65 -32.65 -19.63
CA GLN A 8 -29.72 -33.77 -19.78
C GLN A 8 -28.43 -33.35 -20.50
N ARG A 9 -28.48 -32.39 -21.44
CA ARG A 9 -27.26 -31.77 -21.99
C ARG A 9 -26.47 -31.06 -20.91
N TRP A 10 -27.09 -30.24 -20.06
CA TRP A 10 -26.38 -29.59 -18.96
C TRP A 10 -25.75 -30.59 -17.98
N VAL A 11 -26.48 -31.65 -17.63
CA VAL A 11 -25.99 -32.76 -16.81
C VAL A 11 -24.76 -33.44 -17.44
N ASN A 12 -24.77 -33.63 -18.77
CA ASN A 12 -23.63 -34.20 -19.49
C ASN A 12 -22.43 -33.24 -19.60
N THR A 13 -22.59 -31.94 -19.32
CA THR A 13 -21.52 -30.94 -19.28
C THR A 13 -20.91 -30.76 -17.88
N ILE A 14 -21.44 -31.40 -16.83
CA ILE A 14 -20.88 -31.30 -15.47
C ILE A 14 -19.41 -31.76 -15.49
N GLY A 15 -18.51 -30.91 -14.98
CA GLY A 15 -17.08 -31.19 -14.94
C GLY A 15 -16.33 -30.87 -16.25
N ASN A 16 -17.03 -30.61 -17.35
CA ASN A 16 -16.44 -30.18 -18.61
C ASN A 16 -16.45 -28.64 -18.69
N TYR A 17 -15.36 -28.01 -18.27
CA TYR A 17 -15.21 -26.55 -18.20
C TYR A 17 -14.47 -26.01 -19.44
N GLU A 18 -15.18 -25.24 -20.26
CA GLU A 18 -14.53 -24.56 -21.39
C GLU A 18 -13.72 -23.33 -20.94
N LEU A 19 -12.49 -23.20 -21.41
CA LEU A 19 -11.63 -22.02 -21.25
C LEU A 19 -11.73 -21.07 -22.48
N GLU A 20 -11.55 -19.76 -22.28
CA GLU A 20 -12.02 -18.74 -23.24
C GLU A 20 -11.00 -18.27 -24.29
N VAL A 21 -9.72 -18.52 -24.06
CA VAL A 21 -8.63 -17.86 -24.80
C VAL A 21 -8.08 -18.69 -25.94
N ASP A 22 -8.30 -20.01 -25.89
CA ASP A 22 -7.80 -20.99 -26.84
C ASP A 22 -9.00 -21.74 -27.43
N SER A 23 -9.08 -21.85 -28.74
CA SER A 23 -10.02 -22.76 -29.41
C SER A 23 -9.83 -24.20 -28.92
N PRO A 24 -10.81 -25.11 -29.03
CA PRO A 24 -10.59 -26.52 -28.67
C PRO A 24 -9.38 -27.17 -29.36
N ALA A 25 -9.01 -26.67 -30.56
CA ALA A 25 -7.80 -27.06 -31.27
C ALA A 25 -6.51 -26.53 -30.61
N GLU A 26 -6.51 -25.26 -30.16
CA GLU A 26 -5.41 -24.70 -29.36
C GLU A 26 -5.34 -25.33 -27.96
N GLN A 27 -6.46 -25.75 -27.36
CA GLN A 27 -6.44 -26.48 -26.09
C GLN A 27 -5.84 -27.89 -26.23
N LEU A 28 -6.11 -28.56 -27.36
CA LEU A 28 -5.48 -29.83 -27.74
C LEU A 28 -4.00 -29.65 -28.14
N ALA A 29 -3.62 -28.54 -28.78
CA ALA A 29 -2.25 -28.28 -29.24
C ALA A 29 -1.31 -27.71 -28.15
N ALA A 30 -1.84 -26.87 -27.25
CA ALA A 30 -1.12 -26.34 -26.09
C ALA A 30 -1.02 -27.37 -24.96
N ASN A 31 -1.77 -28.48 -25.07
CA ASN A 31 -1.81 -29.59 -24.13
C ASN A 31 -2.02 -29.09 -22.69
N PHE A 32 -3.27 -28.75 -22.34
CA PHE A 32 -3.74 -28.37 -20.98
C PHE A 32 -3.64 -29.53 -19.96
N ASP A 33 -2.55 -30.26 -20.03
CA ASP A 33 -2.09 -31.20 -19.03
C ASP A 33 -1.49 -30.40 -17.86
N ILE A 34 -2.10 -30.59 -16.69
CA ILE A 34 -1.64 -29.99 -15.45
C ILE A 34 -0.19 -30.39 -15.12
N ASN A 35 0.28 -31.56 -15.59
CA ASN A 35 1.66 -32.03 -15.42
C ASN A 35 2.70 -31.15 -16.13
N TYR A 36 2.33 -30.43 -17.18
CA TYR A 36 3.24 -29.49 -17.84
C TYR A 36 3.53 -28.29 -16.93
N PHE A 37 2.50 -27.80 -16.24
CA PHE A 37 2.54 -26.56 -15.45
C PHE A 37 2.85 -26.75 -13.96
N LEU A 38 2.55 -27.91 -13.39
CA LEU A 38 2.73 -28.22 -11.97
C LEU A 38 3.47 -29.55 -11.75
N THR A 39 4.51 -29.54 -10.92
CA THR A 39 5.12 -30.76 -10.39
C THR A 39 4.11 -31.60 -9.58
N PRO A 40 4.36 -32.91 -9.33
CA PRO A 40 3.47 -33.74 -8.53
C PRO A 40 3.19 -33.15 -7.13
N GLU A 41 4.19 -32.59 -6.46
CA GLU A 41 4.08 -31.97 -5.14
C GLU A 41 3.20 -30.71 -5.18
N ALA A 42 3.29 -29.93 -6.27
CA ALA A 42 2.43 -28.77 -6.49
C ALA A 42 0.99 -29.18 -6.82
N GLN A 43 0.78 -30.31 -7.49
CA GLN A 43 -0.55 -30.89 -7.72
C GLN A 43 -1.19 -31.38 -6.42
N GLU A 44 -0.42 -31.93 -5.46
CA GLU A 44 -0.95 -32.26 -4.13
C GLU A 44 -1.56 -31.03 -3.44
N LYS A 45 -0.92 -29.85 -3.58
CA LYS A 45 -1.47 -28.57 -3.08
C LYS A 45 -2.71 -28.11 -3.85
N LEU A 46 -2.73 -28.28 -5.17
CA LEU A 46 -3.91 -27.92 -5.98
C LEU A 46 -5.13 -28.79 -5.61
N TYR A 47 -4.91 -30.08 -5.35
CA TYR A 47 -5.95 -31.07 -5.07
C TYR A 47 -6.20 -31.33 -3.58
N GLU A 48 -5.68 -30.49 -2.67
CA GLU A 48 -5.90 -30.63 -1.23
C GLU A 48 -7.41 -30.58 -0.87
N GLY A 49 -7.95 -31.67 -0.33
CA GLY A 49 -9.39 -31.83 -0.06
C GLY A 49 -10.28 -32.02 -1.30
N ALA A 50 -9.71 -32.27 -2.49
CA ALA A 50 -10.44 -32.70 -3.67
C ALA A 50 -10.74 -34.21 -3.63
N HIS A 51 -11.60 -34.68 -4.54
CA HIS A 51 -11.86 -36.12 -4.68
C HIS A 51 -10.62 -36.91 -5.15
N PRO A 52 -10.48 -38.19 -4.74
CA PRO A 52 -9.39 -39.07 -5.19
C PRO A 52 -9.41 -39.30 -6.70
N ALA A 53 -8.22 -39.37 -7.32
CA ALA A 53 -8.07 -39.49 -8.78
C ALA A 53 -8.49 -40.87 -9.33
N ASP A 54 -8.42 -41.88 -8.48
CA ASP A 54 -8.77 -43.28 -8.71
C ASP A 54 -10.28 -43.55 -8.59
N SER A 55 -11.07 -42.55 -8.17
CA SER A 55 -12.54 -42.62 -8.08
C SER A 55 -13.21 -41.70 -9.10
N PRO A 56 -14.30 -42.13 -9.78
CA PRO A 56 -15.11 -41.22 -10.58
C PRO A 56 -15.66 -40.08 -9.72
N GLU A 57 -15.51 -38.83 -10.16
CA GLU A 57 -15.99 -37.68 -9.38
C GLU A 57 -17.50 -37.78 -9.11
N PRO A 58 -17.96 -37.53 -7.87
CA PRO A 58 -19.38 -37.43 -7.60
C PRO A 58 -19.98 -36.24 -8.37
N THR A 59 -21.15 -36.51 -8.92
CA THR A 59 -21.93 -35.56 -9.72
C THR A 59 -23.39 -35.53 -9.27
N VAL A 60 -23.70 -36.12 -8.12
CA VAL A 60 -25.07 -36.39 -7.66
C VAL A 60 -25.74 -35.09 -7.24
N ALA A 61 -25.07 -34.25 -6.44
CA ALA A 61 -25.62 -32.98 -6.00
C ALA A 61 -25.78 -32.00 -7.17
N ARG A 62 -24.77 -31.90 -8.04
CA ARG A 62 -24.84 -31.06 -9.25
C ARG A 62 -25.95 -31.53 -10.21
N LYS A 63 -26.10 -32.84 -10.42
CA LYS A 63 -27.19 -33.42 -11.23
C LYS A 63 -28.57 -33.12 -10.64
N HIS A 64 -28.71 -33.24 -9.32
CA HIS A 64 -29.97 -32.98 -8.63
C HIS A 64 -30.35 -31.50 -8.78
N PHE A 65 -29.43 -30.58 -8.48
CA PHE A 65 -29.67 -29.15 -8.58
C PHE A 65 -29.99 -28.67 -10.01
N LEU A 66 -29.31 -29.19 -11.05
CA LEU A 66 -29.65 -28.85 -12.44
C LEU A 66 -31.05 -29.35 -12.85
N ARG A 67 -31.47 -30.52 -12.37
CA ARG A 67 -32.82 -31.05 -12.62
C ARG A 67 -33.89 -30.24 -11.89
N PHE A 68 -33.64 -29.88 -10.63
CA PHE A 68 -34.45 -28.96 -9.85
C PHE A 68 -34.67 -27.63 -10.58
N LEU A 69 -33.59 -26.95 -11.02
CA LEU A 69 -33.69 -25.70 -11.78
C LEU A 69 -34.52 -25.90 -13.07
N GLY A 70 -34.29 -27.00 -13.78
CA GLY A 70 -35.03 -27.32 -15.01
C GLY A 70 -36.53 -27.55 -14.80
N ARG A 71 -36.92 -28.23 -13.71
CA ARG A 71 -38.32 -28.42 -13.28
C ARG A 71 -38.95 -27.08 -12.90
N LYS A 72 -38.39 -26.43 -11.88
CA LYS A 72 -38.91 -25.19 -11.28
C LYS A 72 -39.12 -24.08 -12.30
N PHE A 73 -38.21 -23.95 -13.24
CA PHE A 73 -38.18 -22.86 -14.22
C PHE A 73 -38.51 -23.34 -15.65
N GLN A 74 -39.21 -24.47 -15.80
CA GLN A 74 -39.55 -25.06 -17.10
C GLN A 74 -40.10 -24.01 -18.09
N ASP A 75 -41.06 -23.19 -17.68
CA ASP A 75 -41.66 -22.13 -18.51
C ASP A 75 -41.26 -20.71 -18.10
N ILE A 76 -39.99 -20.57 -17.70
CA ILE A 76 -39.40 -19.27 -17.38
C ILE A 76 -39.52 -18.26 -18.52
N SER A 77 -40.05 -17.10 -18.16
CA SER A 77 -40.23 -15.94 -19.03
C SER A 77 -39.70 -14.69 -18.36
N TRP A 78 -39.12 -13.79 -19.15
CA TRP A 78 -38.53 -12.55 -18.67
C TRP A 78 -39.62 -11.53 -18.31
N GLN A 79 -39.67 -11.08 -17.05
CA GLN A 79 -40.69 -10.16 -16.57
C GLN A 79 -40.16 -8.73 -16.41
N ALA A 80 -40.75 -7.77 -17.12
CA ALA A 80 -40.30 -6.37 -17.16
C ALA A 80 -40.33 -5.67 -15.79
N ASN A 81 -41.30 -6.01 -14.93
CA ASN A 81 -41.46 -5.47 -13.58
C ASN A 81 -40.35 -5.91 -12.59
N ARG A 82 -39.46 -6.82 -13.00
CA ARG A 82 -38.28 -7.27 -12.23
C ARG A 82 -36.97 -6.65 -12.72
N ALA A 83 -36.94 -5.98 -13.88
CA ALA A 83 -35.71 -5.57 -14.59
C ALA A 83 -34.68 -4.79 -13.77
N ASN A 84 -35.12 -4.01 -12.77
CA ASN A 84 -34.24 -3.20 -11.91
C ASN A 84 -34.11 -3.77 -10.47
N LYS A 85 -34.71 -4.94 -10.19
CA LYS A 85 -34.77 -5.58 -8.87
C LYS A 85 -33.73 -6.69 -8.74
N THR A 86 -33.19 -6.83 -7.55
CA THR A 86 -32.48 -8.02 -7.06
C THR A 86 -33.47 -9.03 -6.46
N VAL A 87 -32.95 -10.21 -6.10
CA VAL A 87 -33.65 -11.25 -5.33
C VAL A 87 -32.64 -11.94 -4.41
N ASN A 88 -33.06 -12.44 -3.25
CA ASN A 88 -32.21 -13.31 -2.44
C ASN A 88 -32.19 -14.72 -3.01
N LEU A 89 -31.12 -15.46 -2.77
CA LEU A 89 -30.93 -16.80 -3.31
C LEU A 89 -31.94 -17.80 -2.73
N ALA A 90 -32.22 -17.70 -1.43
CA ALA A 90 -33.24 -18.53 -0.78
C ALA A 90 -34.63 -18.27 -1.37
N ASP A 91 -35.07 -17.01 -1.43
CA ASP A 91 -36.36 -16.61 -2.01
C ASP A 91 -36.50 -17.03 -3.48
N PHE A 92 -35.41 -16.94 -4.26
CA PHE A 92 -35.42 -17.33 -5.68
C PHE A 92 -35.53 -18.85 -5.87
N LEU A 93 -34.99 -19.63 -4.93
CA LEU A 93 -34.99 -21.09 -5.00
C LEU A 93 -36.12 -21.74 -4.17
N GLN A 94 -36.87 -20.99 -3.36
CA GLN A 94 -37.99 -21.50 -2.54
C GLN A 94 -39.02 -22.27 -3.39
N ASP A 95 -39.20 -23.56 -3.13
CA ASP A 95 -40.11 -24.47 -3.83
C ASP A 95 -40.96 -25.26 -2.81
N ASP A 96 -42.15 -25.70 -3.21
CA ASP A 96 -43.05 -26.46 -2.33
C ASP A 96 -42.66 -27.94 -2.18
N GLU A 97 -41.89 -28.48 -3.14
CA GLU A 97 -41.51 -29.90 -3.19
C GLU A 97 -40.10 -30.17 -2.61
N GLU A 98 -39.15 -29.24 -2.79
CA GLU A 98 -37.72 -29.46 -2.52
C GLU A 98 -37.04 -28.19 -2.00
N ASP A 99 -36.13 -28.32 -1.02
CA ASP A 99 -35.28 -27.21 -0.58
C ASP A 99 -34.19 -26.89 -1.62
N GLY A 100 -34.57 -26.07 -2.60
CA GLY A 100 -33.69 -25.63 -3.68
C GLY A 100 -32.42 -24.91 -3.19
N PHE A 101 -32.47 -24.26 -2.02
CA PHE A 101 -31.32 -23.59 -1.44
C PHE A 101 -30.32 -24.60 -0.87
N ALA A 102 -30.78 -25.61 -0.13
CA ALA A 102 -29.94 -26.71 0.32
C ALA A 102 -29.34 -27.49 -0.87
N LEU A 103 -30.12 -27.73 -1.94
CA LEU A 103 -29.62 -28.35 -3.17
C LEU A 103 -28.50 -27.52 -3.83
N TYR A 104 -28.63 -26.19 -3.87
CA TYR A 104 -27.56 -25.32 -4.37
C TYR A 104 -26.29 -25.41 -3.52
N LYS A 105 -26.42 -25.34 -2.18
CA LYS A 105 -25.26 -25.43 -1.27
C LYS A 105 -24.52 -26.76 -1.44
N ALA A 106 -25.25 -27.88 -1.52
CA ALA A 106 -24.68 -29.20 -1.78
C ALA A 106 -23.99 -29.28 -3.16
N ALA A 107 -24.59 -28.71 -4.21
CA ALA A 107 -24.02 -28.71 -5.55
C ALA A 107 -22.73 -27.88 -5.67
N ILE A 108 -22.64 -26.75 -4.95
CA ILE A 108 -21.43 -25.92 -4.87
C ILE A 108 -20.33 -26.62 -4.07
N GLU A 109 -20.67 -27.31 -2.97
CA GLU A 109 -19.69 -28.07 -2.18
C GLU A 109 -19.14 -29.29 -2.95
N GLU A 110 -19.98 -29.97 -3.74
CA GLU A 110 -19.53 -31.01 -4.68
C GLU A 110 -18.64 -30.43 -5.79
N GLU A 111 -18.95 -29.22 -6.29
CA GLU A 111 -18.15 -28.53 -7.30
C GLU A 111 -16.76 -28.14 -6.79
N SER A 112 -16.62 -27.59 -5.58
CA SER A 112 -15.31 -27.13 -5.08
C SER A 112 -14.33 -28.26 -4.73
N LYS A 113 -14.85 -29.49 -4.57
CA LYS A 113 -14.08 -30.72 -4.40
C LYS A 113 -13.74 -31.42 -5.73
N SER A 114 -14.25 -30.93 -6.86
CA SER A 114 -13.90 -31.42 -8.20
C SER A 114 -12.47 -31.00 -8.58
N ARG A 115 -11.66 -31.95 -9.05
CA ARG A 115 -10.36 -31.71 -9.67
C ARG A 115 -10.53 -30.98 -10.99
N ALA A 116 -11.55 -31.34 -11.78
CA ALA A 116 -11.84 -30.68 -13.04
C ALA A 116 -12.15 -29.18 -12.85
N PHE A 117 -12.92 -28.82 -11.81
CA PHE A 117 -13.16 -27.43 -11.43
C PHE A 117 -11.86 -26.71 -11.06
N ARG A 118 -11.05 -27.31 -10.18
CA ARG A 118 -9.78 -26.73 -9.72
C ARG A 118 -8.78 -26.50 -10.86
N ASN A 119 -8.70 -27.42 -11.82
CA ASN A 119 -7.88 -27.27 -13.03
C ASN A 119 -8.41 -26.12 -13.90
N ALA A 120 -9.72 -26.04 -14.12
CA ALA A 120 -10.32 -24.96 -14.89
C ALA A 120 -10.04 -23.57 -14.25
N VAL A 121 -10.16 -23.44 -12.92
CA VAL A 121 -9.82 -22.19 -12.23
C VAL A 121 -8.31 -21.91 -12.31
N PHE A 122 -7.44 -22.91 -12.09
CA PHE A 122 -5.98 -22.75 -12.22
C PHE A 122 -5.59 -22.22 -13.61
N PHE A 123 -6.14 -22.80 -14.68
CA PHE A 123 -5.85 -22.37 -16.04
C PHE A 123 -6.43 -20.98 -16.38
N ARG A 124 -7.56 -20.56 -15.80
CA ARG A 124 -8.02 -19.15 -15.91
C ARG A 124 -7.15 -18.17 -15.14
N CYS A 125 -6.55 -18.60 -14.03
CA CYS A 125 -5.59 -17.79 -13.27
C CYS A 125 -4.24 -17.66 -14.02
N LEU A 126 -3.89 -18.63 -14.86
CA LEU A 126 -2.62 -18.72 -15.59
C LEU A 126 -2.57 -17.75 -16.80
N LYS A 127 -1.44 -17.06 -16.96
CA LYS A 127 -1.13 -16.21 -18.12
C LYS A 127 0.32 -16.41 -18.55
N HIS A 128 0.53 -16.50 -19.86
CA HIS A 128 1.86 -16.61 -20.46
C HIS A 128 2.34 -15.23 -20.96
N PHE A 129 3.57 -14.87 -20.61
CA PHE A 129 4.27 -13.69 -21.11
C PHE A 129 5.41 -14.16 -22.04
N PRO A 130 5.34 -13.91 -23.36
CA PRO A 130 6.30 -14.46 -24.31
C PRO A 130 7.68 -13.79 -24.21
N GLY A 131 8.70 -14.46 -24.79
CA GLY A 131 10.08 -13.97 -24.84
C GLY A 131 11.04 -14.84 -24.04
N ASN A 132 12.08 -14.21 -23.48
CA ASN A 132 13.06 -14.90 -22.64
C ASN A 132 12.58 -14.99 -21.18
N LYS A 133 13.03 -16.03 -20.48
CA LYS A 133 12.74 -16.24 -19.06
C LYS A 133 13.34 -15.14 -18.20
N TRP A 134 12.58 -14.66 -17.21
CA TRP A 134 13.06 -13.80 -16.15
C TRP A 134 14.13 -14.51 -15.32
N ALA A 135 15.14 -13.77 -14.87
CA ALA A 135 16.22 -14.29 -14.03
C ALA A 135 15.72 -14.70 -12.63
N GLU A 136 14.62 -14.12 -12.18
CA GLU A 136 14.00 -14.39 -10.88
C GLU A 136 12.48 -14.54 -11.04
N ILE A 137 11.90 -15.45 -10.24
CA ILE A 137 10.45 -15.59 -10.10
C ILE A 137 9.93 -14.45 -9.25
N ILE A 138 8.77 -13.90 -9.63
CA ILE A 138 8.18 -12.74 -8.96
C ILE A 138 6.85 -13.07 -8.27
N VAL A 139 6.65 -12.47 -7.10
CA VAL A 139 5.33 -12.25 -6.51
C VAL A 139 5.01 -10.77 -6.61
N LEU A 140 4.01 -10.44 -7.42
CA LEU A 140 3.45 -9.10 -7.54
C LEU A 140 2.23 -8.96 -6.63
N TRP A 141 2.41 -8.22 -5.54
CA TRP A 141 1.31 -7.77 -4.68
C TRP A 141 0.59 -6.59 -5.34
N VAL A 142 -0.74 -6.65 -5.49
CA VAL A 142 -1.53 -5.54 -6.08
C VAL A 142 -2.54 -5.05 -5.07
N GLY A 143 -2.33 -3.85 -4.54
CA GLY A 143 -3.21 -3.21 -3.55
C GLY A 143 -4.17 -2.22 -4.16
N GLY A 144 -5.35 -2.11 -3.57
CA GLY A 144 -6.34 -1.07 -3.86
C GLY A 144 -7.74 -1.46 -3.36
N PRO A 145 -8.71 -0.55 -3.40
CA PRO A 145 -10.11 -0.83 -3.05
C PRO A 145 -10.71 -2.05 -3.77
N SER A 146 -11.79 -2.61 -3.22
CA SER A 146 -12.62 -3.57 -3.97
C SER A 146 -13.12 -2.90 -5.26
N SER A 147 -13.20 -3.64 -6.36
CA SER A 147 -13.60 -3.13 -7.68
C SER A 147 -12.69 -2.04 -8.31
N SER A 148 -11.52 -1.71 -7.75
CA SER A 148 -10.64 -0.65 -8.30
C SER A 148 -9.91 -0.97 -9.61
N GLY A 149 -10.13 -2.16 -10.19
CA GLY A 149 -9.45 -2.63 -11.40
C GLY A 149 -8.12 -3.34 -11.14
N LYS A 150 -7.85 -3.85 -9.93
CA LYS A 150 -6.60 -4.56 -9.57
C LYS A 150 -6.16 -5.63 -10.58
N THR A 151 -7.07 -6.47 -11.04
CA THR A 151 -6.82 -7.57 -11.99
C THR A 151 -6.39 -7.05 -13.37
N TYR A 152 -6.93 -5.90 -13.81
CA TYR A 152 -6.54 -5.19 -15.02
C TYR A 152 -5.20 -4.45 -14.84
N ALA A 153 -5.00 -3.83 -13.68
CA ALA A 153 -3.76 -3.17 -13.30
C ALA A 153 -2.56 -4.14 -13.24
N ALA A 154 -2.79 -5.37 -12.75
CA ALA A 154 -1.76 -6.40 -12.67
C ALA A 154 -1.12 -6.72 -14.03
N LYS A 155 -1.93 -6.81 -15.10
CA LYS A 155 -1.42 -7.08 -16.46
C LYS A 155 -0.47 -5.97 -16.92
N GLY A 156 -0.92 -4.71 -16.89
CA GLY A 156 -0.10 -3.57 -17.33
C GLY A 156 1.16 -3.39 -16.47
N VAL A 157 1.09 -3.69 -15.17
CA VAL A 157 2.27 -3.69 -14.28
C VAL A 157 3.27 -4.76 -14.69
N LEU A 158 2.84 -5.98 -14.99
CA LEU A 158 3.72 -7.06 -15.44
C LEU A 158 4.35 -6.74 -16.80
N GLU A 159 3.57 -6.22 -17.75
CA GLU A 159 4.08 -5.78 -19.07
C GLU A 159 5.14 -4.69 -18.91
N LYS A 160 4.90 -3.68 -18.06
CA LYS A 160 5.90 -2.64 -17.77
C LYS A 160 7.13 -3.18 -17.04
N MET A 161 6.93 -4.11 -16.10
CA MET A 161 8.05 -4.75 -15.38
C MET A 161 8.91 -5.59 -16.33
N ASP A 162 8.31 -6.38 -17.22
CA ASP A 162 9.01 -7.15 -18.24
C ASP A 162 9.83 -6.29 -19.21
N LEU A 163 9.30 -5.13 -19.59
CA LEU A 163 9.96 -4.21 -20.52
C LEU A 163 11.07 -3.36 -19.88
N GLU A 164 10.88 -2.90 -18.64
CA GLU A 164 11.73 -1.84 -18.03
C GLU A 164 12.55 -2.28 -16.82
N LEU A 165 12.17 -3.37 -16.12
CA LEU A 165 12.62 -3.61 -14.73
C LEU A 165 13.16 -5.02 -14.45
N LEU A 166 12.64 -6.05 -15.12
CA LEU A 166 13.01 -7.44 -14.88
C LEU A 166 14.22 -7.83 -15.70
N GLN A 167 15.23 -8.37 -15.03
CA GLN A 167 16.36 -9.00 -15.71
C GLN A 167 15.89 -10.27 -16.42
N LYS A 168 16.32 -10.43 -17.67
CA LYS A 168 16.02 -11.58 -18.52
C LYS A 168 17.28 -12.42 -18.69
N THR A 169 17.10 -13.73 -18.76
CA THR A 169 18.14 -14.68 -19.15
C THR A 169 18.20 -14.80 -20.68
N ASP A 170 19.15 -15.56 -21.20
CA ASP A 170 19.17 -15.93 -22.62
C ASP A 170 18.25 -17.13 -22.96
N GLN A 171 17.58 -17.72 -21.95
CA GLN A 171 16.72 -18.88 -22.17
C GLN A 171 15.37 -18.47 -22.78
N PRO A 172 14.98 -18.99 -23.95
CA PRO A 172 13.64 -18.78 -24.49
C PRO A 172 12.59 -19.60 -23.72
N GLY A 173 11.32 -19.31 -23.99
CA GLY A 173 10.17 -20.08 -23.48
C GLY A 173 9.23 -19.31 -22.55
N GLY A 174 9.39 -17.99 -22.45
CA GLY A 174 8.47 -17.08 -21.77
C GLY A 174 8.32 -17.32 -20.26
N ASN A 175 7.33 -16.65 -19.68
CA ASN A 175 7.12 -16.58 -18.23
C ASN A 175 5.65 -16.85 -17.90
N ASN A 176 5.41 -17.88 -17.10
CA ASN A 176 4.08 -18.27 -16.66
C ASN A 176 3.75 -17.60 -15.32
N VAL A 177 2.60 -16.92 -15.27
CA VAL A 177 2.16 -16.13 -14.11
C VAL A 177 0.75 -16.56 -13.70
N VAL A 178 0.55 -16.88 -12.42
CA VAL A 178 -0.74 -17.26 -11.83
C VAL A 178 -1.32 -16.09 -11.04
N SER A 179 -2.54 -15.67 -11.37
CA SER A 179 -3.24 -14.58 -10.69
C SER A 179 -4.28 -15.09 -9.70
N VAL A 180 -4.03 -14.91 -8.41
CA VAL A 180 -4.87 -15.39 -7.31
C VAL A 180 -6.05 -14.44 -7.04
N ASP A 181 -6.95 -14.31 -8.00
CA ASP A 181 -8.19 -13.52 -7.86
C ASP A 181 -9.41 -14.45 -7.71
N GLY A 182 -10.25 -14.18 -6.71
CA GLY A 182 -11.48 -14.93 -6.51
C GLY A 182 -12.55 -14.66 -7.58
N SER A 183 -12.36 -13.71 -8.51
CA SER A 183 -13.23 -13.62 -9.69
C SER A 183 -13.20 -14.90 -10.52
N TYR A 184 -12.03 -15.51 -10.73
CA TYR A 184 -11.89 -16.70 -11.56
C TYR A 184 -12.69 -17.90 -11.01
N GLU A 185 -12.74 -18.10 -9.69
CA GLU A 185 -13.51 -19.21 -9.09
C GLU A 185 -15.04 -18.99 -9.25
N ARG A 186 -15.51 -17.74 -9.11
CA ARG A 186 -16.94 -17.36 -9.31
C ARG A 186 -17.38 -17.42 -10.77
N GLU A 187 -16.49 -17.05 -11.70
CA GLU A 187 -16.73 -17.06 -13.15
C GLU A 187 -16.55 -18.44 -13.78
N THR A 188 -15.96 -19.41 -13.07
CA THR A 188 -15.77 -20.79 -13.55
C THR A 188 -16.84 -21.74 -13.01
N SER A 189 -17.39 -21.48 -11.81
CA SER A 189 -18.40 -22.35 -11.19
C SER A 189 -19.65 -22.47 -12.05
N GLN A 190 -19.90 -23.69 -12.55
CA GLN A 190 -21.06 -23.99 -13.39
C GLN A 190 -22.35 -23.81 -12.60
N MET A 191 -22.40 -24.26 -11.35
CA MET A 191 -23.63 -24.20 -10.54
C MET A 191 -24.00 -22.77 -10.18
N ARG A 192 -23.00 -21.95 -9.81
CA ARG A 192 -23.18 -20.52 -9.53
C ARG A 192 -23.60 -19.74 -10.76
N GLN A 193 -23.00 -20.03 -11.92
CA GLN A 193 -23.40 -19.41 -13.19
C GLN A 193 -24.81 -19.81 -13.61
N MET A 194 -25.21 -21.07 -13.44
CA MET A 194 -26.55 -21.52 -13.84
C MET A 194 -27.63 -20.81 -13.04
N VAL A 195 -27.56 -20.77 -11.70
CA VAL A 195 -28.58 -20.09 -10.89
C VAL A 195 -28.69 -18.59 -11.21
N LEU A 196 -27.55 -17.93 -11.46
CA LEU A 196 -27.54 -16.53 -11.90
C LEU A 196 -28.25 -16.36 -13.25
N GLN A 197 -27.95 -17.19 -14.26
CA GLN A 197 -28.61 -17.15 -15.56
C GLN A 197 -30.13 -17.35 -15.47
N PHE A 198 -30.59 -18.22 -14.57
CA PHE A 198 -32.02 -18.37 -14.29
C PHE A 198 -32.63 -17.09 -13.68
N ALA A 199 -31.99 -16.46 -12.69
CA ALA A 199 -32.50 -15.20 -12.14
C ALA A 199 -32.57 -14.07 -13.18
N LEU A 200 -31.55 -13.97 -14.04
CA LEU A 200 -31.54 -13.01 -15.15
C LEU A 200 -32.64 -13.32 -16.19
N ALA A 201 -32.84 -14.59 -16.54
CA ALA A 201 -33.90 -15.02 -17.46
C ALA A 201 -35.32 -14.81 -16.88
N ALA A 202 -35.48 -14.85 -15.55
CA ALA A 202 -36.73 -14.55 -14.85
C ALA A 202 -37.03 -13.03 -14.78
N GLY A 203 -36.06 -12.18 -15.16
CA GLY A 203 -36.20 -10.74 -15.21
C GLY A 203 -35.46 -9.94 -14.15
N TYR A 204 -34.78 -10.56 -13.18
CA TYR A 204 -34.00 -9.83 -12.17
C TYR A 204 -32.67 -9.31 -12.74
N LYS A 205 -32.09 -8.26 -12.14
CA LYS A 205 -30.75 -7.76 -12.52
C LYS A 205 -29.59 -8.56 -11.91
N GLY A 206 -29.90 -9.44 -10.96
CA GLY A 206 -28.95 -10.31 -10.27
C GLY A 206 -29.54 -10.88 -8.98
N ILE A 207 -28.73 -11.64 -8.26
CA ILE A 207 -29.04 -12.23 -6.95
C ILE A 207 -28.16 -11.54 -5.90
N GLU A 208 -28.75 -11.00 -4.83
CA GLU A 208 -28.05 -10.05 -3.95
C GLU A 208 -26.99 -10.71 -3.07
N ASP A 209 -27.37 -11.80 -2.41
CA ASP A 209 -26.60 -12.59 -1.46
C ASP A 209 -25.82 -13.75 -2.11
N LEU A 210 -25.80 -13.86 -3.44
CA LEU A 210 -25.13 -14.96 -4.16
C LEU A 210 -23.64 -15.04 -3.87
N HIS A 211 -22.96 -13.92 -3.62
CA HIS A 211 -21.56 -13.95 -3.21
C HIS A 211 -21.40 -14.66 -1.86
N GLU A 212 -22.09 -14.19 -0.81
CA GLU A 212 -21.91 -14.73 0.54
C GLU A 212 -22.34 -16.19 0.64
N ASN A 213 -23.38 -16.59 -0.10
CA ASN A 213 -23.83 -17.98 -0.18
C ASN A 213 -22.91 -18.94 -0.97
N SER A 214 -21.86 -18.44 -1.63
CA SER A 214 -20.89 -19.26 -2.39
C SER A 214 -19.42 -19.06 -2.01
N LYS A 215 -19.10 -17.95 -1.32
CA LYS A 215 -17.74 -17.49 -0.99
C LYS A 215 -16.94 -18.43 -0.09
N LYS A 216 -17.62 -19.13 0.83
CA LYS A 216 -16.97 -20.08 1.74
C LYS A 216 -16.66 -21.40 1.05
N GLU A 217 -17.60 -21.90 0.25
CA GLU A 217 -17.52 -23.21 -0.37
C GLU A 217 -16.66 -23.22 -1.64
N LEU A 218 -16.68 -22.16 -2.46
CA LEU A 218 -15.87 -22.04 -3.68
C LEU A 218 -14.40 -21.63 -3.46
N ALA A 219 -13.89 -21.65 -2.22
CA ALA A 219 -12.62 -21.02 -1.82
C ALA A 219 -11.34 -21.75 -2.30
N VAL A 220 -11.21 -22.03 -3.60
CA VAL A 220 -10.08 -22.77 -4.21
C VAL A 220 -8.83 -21.91 -4.44
N LYS A 221 -8.95 -20.58 -4.37
CA LYS A 221 -7.82 -19.65 -4.54
C LYS A 221 -6.59 -19.96 -3.67
N THR A 222 -6.76 -20.53 -2.47
CA THR A 222 -5.64 -20.91 -1.59
C THR A 222 -4.88 -22.10 -2.14
N CYS A 223 -5.56 -23.15 -2.57
CA CYS A 223 -4.95 -24.31 -3.23
C CYS A 223 -4.17 -23.90 -4.49
N ILE A 224 -4.72 -22.98 -5.30
CA ILE A 224 -4.06 -22.44 -6.51
C ILE A 224 -2.79 -21.65 -6.15
N ARG A 225 -2.88 -20.77 -5.14
CA ARG A 225 -1.73 -20.00 -4.62
C ARG A 225 -0.63 -20.94 -4.14
N ASP A 226 -0.99 -21.93 -3.34
CA ASP A 226 -0.05 -22.81 -2.66
C ASP A 226 0.59 -23.80 -3.64
N ALA A 227 -0.15 -24.27 -4.65
CA ALA A 227 0.39 -25.00 -5.80
C ALA A 227 1.41 -24.18 -6.60
N ALA A 228 1.07 -22.94 -6.99
CA ALA A 228 1.97 -22.09 -7.77
C ALA A 228 3.27 -21.77 -7.01
N LEU A 229 3.19 -21.62 -5.69
CA LEU A 229 4.35 -21.41 -4.81
C LEU A 229 5.19 -22.67 -4.58
N GLU A 230 4.60 -23.86 -4.71
CA GLU A 230 5.30 -25.13 -4.50
C GLU A 230 6.03 -25.59 -5.76
N ASP A 231 5.44 -25.40 -6.95
CA ASP A 231 6.05 -25.72 -8.24
C ASP A 231 7.41 -25.02 -8.44
N GLY A 232 7.53 -23.78 -7.95
CA GLY A 232 8.79 -23.05 -7.97
C GLY A 232 9.30 -22.66 -9.37
N ARG A 233 8.46 -22.74 -10.41
CA ARG A 233 8.70 -22.16 -11.76
C ARG A 233 7.68 -21.08 -12.13
N LEU A 234 6.57 -20.98 -11.38
CA LEU A 234 5.46 -20.07 -11.64
C LEU A 234 5.61 -18.76 -10.85
N SER A 235 5.44 -17.63 -11.53
CA SER A 235 5.29 -16.32 -10.88
C SER A 235 3.85 -16.10 -10.41
N LEU A 236 3.65 -15.19 -9.46
CA LEU A 236 2.38 -15.01 -8.76
C LEU A 236 1.90 -13.55 -8.80
N VAL A 237 0.60 -13.33 -8.98
CA VAL A 237 -0.06 -12.05 -8.71
C VAL A 237 -1.03 -12.25 -7.55
N VAL A 238 -0.91 -11.42 -6.52
CA VAL A 238 -1.79 -11.42 -5.34
C VAL A 238 -2.55 -10.09 -5.26
N PRO A 239 -3.75 -9.99 -5.86
CA PRO A 239 -4.62 -8.82 -5.73
C PRO A 239 -5.34 -8.85 -4.37
N ASP A 240 -5.12 -7.83 -3.55
CA ASP A 240 -5.64 -7.76 -2.17
C ASP A 240 -6.18 -6.35 -1.86
N THR A 241 -7.07 -6.24 -0.87
CA THR A 241 -7.45 -4.96 -0.26
C THR A 241 -6.61 -4.65 0.99
N PHE A 242 -5.90 -5.65 1.52
CA PHE A 242 -5.08 -5.58 2.74
C PHE A 242 -5.88 -5.13 3.98
N VAL A 243 -7.16 -5.54 4.05
CA VAL A 243 -8.05 -5.35 5.21
C VAL A 243 -7.96 -6.53 6.19
N ARG A 244 -7.35 -7.65 5.77
CA ARG A 244 -7.06 -8.82 6.63
C ARG A 244 -5.85 -8.59 7.55
N SER A 245 -5.62 -9.52 8.47
CA SER A 245 -4.59 -9.44 9.51
C SER A 245 -3.20 -9.10 8.95
N PRO A 246 -2.55 -8.02 9.39
CA PRO A 246 -1.17 -7.71 9.00
C PRO A 246 -0.17 -8.81 9.35
N LEU A 247 -0.48 -9.65 10.36
CA LEU A 247 0.37 -10.78 10.75
C LEU A 247 0.35 -11.90 9.69
N GLU A 248 -0.82 -12.21 9.12
CA GLU A 248 -0.95 -13.18 8.01
C GLU A 248 -0.15 -12.71 6.80
N VAL A 249 -0.36 -11.46 6.40
CA VAL A 249 0.31 -10.85 5.24
C VAL A 249 1.83 -10.81 5.46
N ASN A 250 2.29 -10.46 6.67
CA ASN A 250 3.71 -10.52 7.06
C ASN A 250 4.28 -11.95 6.98
N ASN A 251 3.51 -12.95 7.40
CA ASN A 251 3.94 -14.35 7.36
C ASN A 251 4.03 -14.88 5.92
N GLU A 252 3.07 -14.55 5.04
CA GLU A 252 3.13 -14.84 3.60
C GLU A 252 4.35 -14.17 2.94
N CYS A 253 4.52 -12.86 3.17
CA CYS A 253 5.65 -12.08 2.69
C CYS A 253 7.01 -12.67 3.11
N LYS A 254 7.12 -13.12 4.37
CA LYS A 254 8.32 -13.81 4.90
C LYS A 254 8.49 -15.21 4.31
N ALA A 255 7.42 -15.94 4.05
CA ALA A 255 7.48 -17.25 3.42
C ALA A 255 8.05 -17.14 1.99
N TYR A 256 7.60 -16.16 1.21
CA TYR A 256 8.07 -15.94 -0.16
C TYR A 256 9.55 -15.50 -0.16
N ALA A 257 9.94 -14.63 0.78
CA ALA A 257 11.35 -14.25 0.97
C ALA A 257 12.24 -15.44 1.37
N LYS A 258 11.75 -16.40 2.18
CA LYS A 258 12.47 -17.65 2.50
C LYS A 258 12.66 -18.54 1.27
N LYS A 259 11.68 -18.60 0.37
CA LYS A 259 11.80 -19.28 -0.93
C LYS A 259 12.66 -18.51 -1.96
N LYS A 260 13.32 -17.40 -1.56
CA LYS A 260 14.10 -16.49 -2.42
C LYS A 260 13.32 -15.89 -3.60
N ILE A 261 11.99 -15.80 -3.47
CA ILE A 261 11.13 -15.24 -4.52
C ILE A 261 11.20 -13.72 -4.44
N THR A 262 11.43 -13.06 -5.58
CA THR A 262 11.47 -11.61 -5.66
C THR A 262 10.07 -11.03 -5.53
N GLN A 263 9.95 -9.94 -4.79
CA GLN A 263 8.65 -9.33 -4.48
C GLN A 263 8.57 -7.91 -5.02
N ALA A 264 7.47 -7.60 -5.69
CA ALA A 264 7.10 -6.26 -6.13
C ALA A 264 5.72 -5.89 -5.57
N PHE A 265 5.45 -4.60 -5.40
CA PHE A 265 4.16 -4.10 -4.96
C PHE A 265 3.65 -3.01 -5.88
N ALA A 266 2.44 -3.15 -6.41
CA ALA A 266 1.72 -2.11 -7.13
C ALA A 266 0.54 -1.60 -6.29
N GLU A 267 0.41 -0.28 -6.15
CA GLU A 267 -0.83 0.35 -5.68
C GLU A 267 -1.70 0.80 -6.87
N VAL A 268 -3.00 0.55 -6.80
CA VAL A 268 -4.00 1.23 -7.64
C VAL A 268 -4.58 2.38 -6.83
N LYS A 269 -4.47 3.61 -7.34
CA LYS A 269 -4.99 4.82 -6.68
C LYS A 269 -5.60 5.80 -7.67
N GLY A 270 -6.46 6.67 -7.17
CA GLY A 270 -6.96 7.81 -7.94
C GLY A 270 -5.88 8.81 -8.32
N GLU A 271 -6.16 9.59 -9.36
CA GLU A 271 -5.40 10.78 -9.74
C GLU A 271 -5.32 11.79 -8.58
N LYS A 272 -4.18 12.51 -8.46
CA LYS A 272 -3.97 13.48 -7.36
C LYS A 272 -4.99 14.62 -7.48
N GLY A 273 -5.76 14.84 -6.42
CA GLY A 273 -6.82 15.86 -6.38
C GLY A 273 -8.20 15.34 -6.78
N PHE A 274 -8.32 14.12 -7.31
CA PHE A 274 -9.57 13.55 -7.82
C PHE A 274 -10.00 12.30 -7.03
N GLY A 275 -10.01 12.42 -5.70
CA GLY A 275 -10.40 11.33 -4.79
C GLY A 275 -11.83 10.85 -5.01
N ASP A 276 -12.76 11.79 -5.18
CA ASP A 276 -14.20 11.51 -5.33
C ASP A 276 -14.53 10.90 -6.70
N ARG A 277 -13.83 11.36 -7.76
CA ARG A 277 -13.84 10.72 -9.10
C ARG A 277 -13.44 9.25 -8.99
N PHE A 278 -12.35 8.95 -8.28
CA PHE A 278 -11.90 7.57 -8.08
C PHE A 278 -12.91 6.76 -7.26
N GLN A 279 -13.45 7.30 -6.17
CA GLN A 279 -14.50 6.62 -5.41
C GLN A 279 -15.73 6.32 -6.27
N THR A 280 -16.14 7.26 -7.11
CA THR A 280 -17.26 7.11 -8.03
C THR A 280 -16.97 6.10 -9.13
N SER A 281 -15.81 6.13 -9.77
CA SER A 281 -15.46 5.16 -10.82
C SER A 281 -15.34 3.74 -10.26
N VAL A 282 -14.81 3.58 -9.04
CA VAL A 282 -14.81 2.30 -8.32
C VAL A 282 -16.22 1.81 -7.99
N LYS A 283 -17.12 2.70 -7.55
CA LYS A 283 -18.55 2.36 -7.35
C LYS A 283 -19.16 1.88 -8.66
N LYS A 284 -19.10 2.65 -9.75
CA LYS A 284 -19.75 2.29 -11.02
C LYS A 284 -19.17 1.00 -11.63
N MET A 285 -17.86 0.75 -11.47
CA MET A 285 -17.25 -0.54 -11.85
C MET A 285 -17.77 -1.70 -10.97
N GLY A 286 -17.96 -1.47 -9.68
CA GLY A 286 -18.57 -2.44 -8.78
C GLY A 286 -20.01 -2.76 -9.11
N ASP A 287 -20.84 -1.74 -9.37
CA ASP A 287 -22.25 -1.87 -9.75
C ASP A 287 -22.40 -2.61 -11.09
N ALA A 288 -21.64 -2.21 -12.12
CA ALA A 288 -21.67 -2.84 -13.45
C ALA A 288 -21.18 -4.30 -13.44
N ARG A 289 -20.34 -4.67 -12.47
CA ARG A 289 -19.92 -6.05 -12.23
C ARG A 289 -20.97 -6.83 -11.42
N ALA A 290 -21.69 -6.17 -10.52
CA ALA A 290 -22.74 -6.80 -9.72
C ALA A 290 -23.98 -7.12 -10.57
N TRP A 291 -24.47 -6.16 -11.36
CA TRP A 291 -25.80 -6.18 -11.96
C TRP A 291 -25.76 -6.20 -13.49
N ASN A 292 -26.61 -7.03 -14.08
CA ASN A 292 -26.82 -7.07 -15.51
C ASN A 292 -27.84 -5.99 -15.93
N ASN A 293 -27.52 -5.20 -16.95
CA ASN A 293 -28.37 -4.16 -17.53
C ASN A 293 -29.00 -4.54 -18.88
N LYS A 294 -28.80 -5.76 -19.37
CA LYS A 294 -29.31 -6.25 -20.67
C LYS A 294 -30.44 -7.25 -20.49
N LYS A 295 -31.38 -7.30 -21.44
CA LYS A 295 -32.41 -8.35 -21.47
C LYS A 295 -31.75 -9.72 -21.66
N PHE A 296 -31.87 -10.58 -20.66
CA PHE A 296 -31.42 -11.97 -20.69
C PHE A 296 -32.67 -12.87 -20.75
N THR A 297 -32.64 -13.96 -21.49
CA THR A 297 -33.83 -14.81 -21.74
C THR A 297 -33.50 -16.30 -21.58
N ALA A 298 -34.52 -17.15 -21.57
CA ALA A 298 -34.35 -18.60 -21.51
C ALA A 298 -33.39 -19.15 -22.60
N ALA A 299 -33.42 -18.56 -23.80
CA ALA A 299 -32.54 -18.93 -24.91
C ALA A 299 -31.04 -18.59 -24.68
N ASN A 300 -30.73 -17.77 -23.67
CA ASN A 300 -29.37 -17.43 -23.28
C ASN A 300 -28.80 -18.37 -22.20
N ILE A 301 -29.64 -19.20 -21.56
CA ILE A 301 -29.20 -20.11 -20.49
C ILE A 301 -28.37 -21.26 -21.08
N LYS A 302 -27.11 -21.38 -20.67
CA LYS A 302 -26.25 -22.52 -20.99
C LYS A 302 -25.18 -22.77 -19.94
N MET A 303 -24.70 -24.01 -19.85
CA MET A 303 -23.46 -24.32 -19.11
C MET A 303 -22.28 -23.56 -19.73
N ASN A 304 -21.26 -23.25 -18.92
CA ASN A 304 -20.08 -22.49 -19.33
C ASN A 304 -20.39 -21.14 -20.00
N ASN A 305 -21.51 -20.47 -19.65
CA ASN A 305 -21.84 -19.19 -20.26
C ASN A 305 -20.95 -18.06 -19.73
N ARG A 306 -20.21 -17.41 -20.63
CA ARG A 306 -19.31 -16.31 -20.28
C ARG A 306 -19.90 -14.94 -20.60
N ASN A 307 -20.92 -14.90 -21.48
CA ASN A 307 -21.65 -13.69 -21.86
C ASN A 307 -22.82 -13.37 -20.91
N ILE A 308 -22.67 -13.66 -19.61
CA ILE A 308 -23.66 -13.34 -18.56
C ILE A 308 -23.68 -11.82 -18.29
N GLY A 309 -22.52 -11.17 -18.35
CA GLY A 309 -22.38 -9.72 -18.21
C GLY A 309 -22.34 -9.19 -16.77
N CYS A 310 -22.61 -10.02 -15.76
CA CYS A 310 -22.41 -9.69 -14.34
C CYS A 310 -22.01 -10.93 -13.52
N GLU A 311 -21.55 -10.72 -12.28
CA GLU A 311 -21.22 -11.80 -11.34
C GLU A 311 -22.15 -11.87 -10.13
N SER A 312 -23.04 -10.90 -9.90
CA SER A 312 -23.83 -10.81 -8.66
C SER A 312 -22.95 -10.85 -7.40
N LYS A 313 -22.12 -9.82 -7.29
CA LYS A 313 -21.31 -9.49 -6.10
C LYS A 313 -21.43 -7.99 -5.84
N VAL A 314 -22.27 -7.66 -4.86
CA VAL A 314 -22.59 -6.30 -4.40
C VAL A 314 -21.33 -5.46 -4.22
N TYR A 315 -21.43 -4.17 -4.53
CA TYR A 315 -20.40 -3.19 -4.18
C TYR A 315 -20.70 -2.58 -2.81
N GLU A 316 -19.79 -2.77 -1.86
CA GLU A 316 -19.91 -2.28 -0.50
C GLU A 316 -19.08 -1.01 -0.33
N GLY A 317 -19.72 0.16 -0.41
CA GLY A 317 -19.05 1.46 -0.47
C GLY A 317 -18.15 1.77 0.74
N GLU A 318 -18.49 1.27 1.93
CA GLU A 318 -17.69 1.47 3.15
C GLU A 318 -16.27 0.89 3.04
N TYR A 319 -16.13 -0.25 2.36
CA TYR A 319 -14.85 -0.93 2.16
C TYR A 319 -13.91 -0.21 1.20
N PHE A 320 -14.36 0.85 0.51
CA PHE A 320 -13.49 1.71 -0.27
C PHE A 320 -12.40 2.37 0.60
N LYS A 321 -12.81 2.97 1.73
CA LYS A 321 -11.91 3.63 2.68
C LYS A 321 -10.97 2.63 3.36
N PHE A 322 -11.49 1.46 3.74
CA PHE A 322 -10.67 0.39 4.31
C PHE A 322 -9.63 -0.15 3.31
N GLY A 323 -10.00 -0.35 2.05
CA GLY A 323 -9.08 -0.78 0.99
C GLY A 323 -7.98 0.25 0.69
N LEU A 324 -8.30 1.55 0.72
CA LEU A 324 -7.29 2.63 0.65
C LEU A 324 -6.32 2.59 1.84
N LEU A 325 -6.84 2.48 3.06
CA LEU A 325 -6.04 2.48 4.28
C LEU A 325 -5.15 1.24 4.37
N GLY A 326 -5.72 0.05 4.17
CA GLY A 326 -5.00 -1.22 4.14
C GLY A 326 -3.86 -1.21 3.11
N THR A 327 -4.15 -0.74 1.89
CA THR A 327 -3.13 -0.57 0.83
C THR A 327 -2.01 0.40 1.24
N LYS A 328 -2.34 1.53 1.90
CA LYS A 328 -1.35 2.50 2.38
C LYS A 328 -0.48 1.94 3.52
N VAL A 329 -1.08 1.18 4.43
CA VAL A 329 -0.38 0.47 5.52
C VAL A 329 0.52 -0.63 4.95
N PHE A 330 0.00 -1.48 4.06
CA PHE A 330 0.79 -2.53 3.41
C PHE A 330 1.95 -1.94 2.60
N LYS A 331 1.77 -0.83 1.88
CA LYS A 331 2.88 -0.14 1.19
C LYS A 331 4.01 0.28 2.14
N LYS A 332 3.67 0.85 3.31
CA LYS A 332 4.66 1.21 4.34
C LYS A 332 5.38 -0.04 4.87
N PHE A 333 4.63 -1.11 5.12
CA PHE A 333 5.16 -2.39 5.57
C PHE A 333 6.09 -3.04 4.52
N PHE A 334 5.63 -3.16 3.27
CA PHE A 334 6.37 -3.70 2.12
C PHE A 334 7.73 -3.05 1.91
N LYS A 335 7.79 -1.72 1.99
CA LYS A 335 9.05 -0.95 1.89
C LYS A 335 10.03 -1.21 3.03
N SER A 336 9.54 -1.67 4.18
CA SER A 336 10.34 -1.91 5.39
C SER A 336 10.94 -3.31 5.45
N PHE A 337 10.28 -4.33 4.89
CA PHE A 337 10.76 -5.73 4.97
C PHE A 337 11.34 -6.28 3.65
N THR A 338 10.91 -5.81 2.47
CA THR A 338 11.44 -6.36 1.21
C THR A 338 12.85 -5.86 0.92
N HIS A 339 13.68 -6.74 0.35
CA HIS A 339 15.00 -6.37 -0.14
C HIS A 339 14.91 -5.49 -1.40
N ASN A 340 14.10 -5.90 -2.39
CA ASN A 340 14.08 -5.25 -3.70
C ASN A 340 13.28 -3.93 -3.75
N LYS A 341 12.47 -3.63 -2.71
CA LYS A 341 11.74 -2.35 -2.47
C LYS A 341 11.02 -1.75 -3.69
N LEU A 342 10.69 -2.57 -4.70
CA LEU A 342 10.12 -2.15 -5.96
C LEU A 342 8.64 -1.83 -5.74
N THR A 343 8.32 -0.54 -5.74
CA THR A 343 6.94 -0.08 -5.64
C THR A 343 6.50 0.61 -6.93
N LEU A 344 5.43 0.09 -7.52
CA LEU A 344 4.73 0.68 -8.65
C LEU A 344 3.44 1.37 -8.20
N THR A 345 2.94 2.24 -9.06
CA THR A 345 1.74 3.04 -8.85
C THR A 345 1.00 3.10 -10.16
N VAL A 346 -0.18 2.50 -10.19
CA VAL A 346 -1.15 2.57 -11.28
C VAL A 346 -2.14 3.67 -10.93
N THR A 347 -2.12 4.75 -11.72
CA THR A 347 -3.09 5.83 -11.60
C THR A 347 -4.37 5.42 -12.33
N ASN A 348 -5.46 5.30 -11.57
CA ASN A 348 -6.81 5.18 -12.10
C ASN A 348 -7.35 6.59 -12.34
N ASP A 349 -7.38 6.99 -13.60
CA ASP A 349 -7.99 8.23 -14.10
C ASP A 349 -9.30 7.96 -14.85
N LEU A 350 -9.98 6.85 -14.53
CA LEU A 350 -11.24 6.48 -15.19
C LEU A 350 -12.35 7.46 -14.79
N VAL A 351 -12.95 8.11 -15.80
CA VAL A 351 -14.16 8.92 -15.66
C VAL A 351 -15.37 8.18 -16.22
N TYR A 352 -16.51 8.37 -15.55
CA TYR A 352 -17.82 8.12 -16.11
C TYR A 352 -18.45 9.48 -16.39
N LEU A 353 -18.97 9.67 -17.59
CA LEU A 353 -19.66 10.86 -18.05
C LEU A 353 -21.13 10.50 -18.29
N VAL A 354 -22.06 11.34 -17.86
CA VAL A 354 -23.51 11.18 -18.08
C VAL A 354 -24.03 12.37 -18.88
N LYS A 355 -24.97 12.12 -19.79
CA LYS A 355 -25.58 13.18 -20.60
C LYS A 355 -26.67 13.87 -19.77
N LYS A 356 -26.37 15.06 -19.24
CA LYS A 356 -27.29 15.93 -18.48
C LYS A 356 -27.57 17.17 -19.34
N GLU A 357 -28.83 17.40 -19.70
CA GLU A 357 -29.27 18.55 -20.52
C GLU A 357 -28.57 18.63 -21.90
N GLY A 358 -28.27 17.47 -22.52
CA GLY A 358 -27.55 17.37 -23.78
C GLY A 358 -26.02 17.49 -23.66
N ILE A 359 -25.51 17.89 -22.50
CA ILE A 359 -24.08 18.10 -22.23
C ILE A 359 -23.51 16.89 -21.45
N TRP A 360 -22.29 16.48 -21.79
CA TRP A 360 -21.54 15.48 -21.01
C TRP A 360 -21.00 16.10 -19.71
N LYS A 361 -21.42 15.58 -18.56
CA LYS A 361 -20.92 15.97 -17.22
C LYS A 361 -20.35 14.73 -16.52
N GLU A 362 -19.32 14.90 -15.69
CA GLU A 362 -18.80 13.78 -14.86
C GLU A 362 -19.91 13.26 -13.93
N CYS A 363 -19.97 11.94 -13.75
CA CYS A 363 -20.91 11.31 -12.84
C CYS A 363 -20.56 11.65 -11.39
N GLU A 364 -21.59 11.95 -10.61
CA GLU A 364 -21.54 12.03 -9.15
C GLU A 364 -21.64 10.62 -8.54
N TYR A 365 -21.35 10.49 -7.25
CA TYR A 365 -21.37 9.20 -6.56
C TYR A 365 -22.78 8.57 -6.59
N GLU A 366 -23.79 9.42 -6.44
CA GLU A 366 -25.23 9.17 -6.40
C GLU A 366 -25.84 8.86 -7.78
N ASP A 367 -25.22 9.30 -8.88
CA ASP A 367 -25.78 9.14 -10.24
C ASP A 367 -26.05 7.66 -10.54
N ASN A 368 -27.32 7.27 -10.67
CA ASN A 368 -27.66 5.90 -11.02
C ASN A 368 -27.43 5.65 -12.53
N LEU A 369 -26.79 4.53 -12.86
CA LEU A 369 -26.57 4.05 -14.24
C LEU A 369 -27.42 2.80 -14.58
N ASP A 370 -28.24 2.30 -13.65
CA ASP A 370 -29.19 1.22 -13.91
C ASP A 370 -30.10 1.57 -15.10
N GLY A 371 -30.23 0.62 -16.05
CA GLY A 371 -31.02 0.79 -17.27
C GLY A 371 -30.45 1.74 -18.33
N LYS A 372 -29.29 2.39 -18.08
CA LYS A 372 -28.63 3.29 -19.05
C LYS A 372 -27.71 2.54 -20.02
N GLN A 373 -27.57 3.06 -21.24
CA GLN A 373 -26.75 2.49 -22.31
C GLN A 373 -25.41 3.26 -22.48
N GLU A 374 -24.29 2.53 -22.48
CA GLU A 374 -22.95 3.08 -22.77
C GLU A 374 -22.90 3.56 -24.24
N GLY A 375 -22.30 4.74 -24.48
CA GLY A 375 -22.26 5.40 -25.78
C GLY A 375 -23.50 6.26 -26.11
N ARG A 376 -24.57 6.20 -25.30
CA ARG A 376 -25.80 6.98 -25.49
C ARG A 376 -26.14 7.85 -24.28
N ASP A 377 -26.29 7.22 -23.13
CA ASP A 377 -26.75 7.86 -21.89
C ASP A 377 -25.57 8.15 -20.95
N PHE A 378 -24.54 7.30 -21.00
CA PHE A 378 -23.27 7.50 -20.33
C PHE A 378 -22.09 7.07 -21.24
N ILE A 379 -20.90 7.58 -20.98
CA ILE A 379 -19.64 7.11 -21.57
C ILE A 379 -18.63 6.87 -20.45
N ARG A 380 -17.79 5.85 -20.58
CA ARG A 380 -16.64 5.62 -19.70
C ARG A 380 -15.36 5.77 -20.51
N MET A 381 -14.43 6.60 -20.04
CA MET A 381 -13.14 6.83 -20.68
C MET A 381 -12.09 7.26 -19.66
N THR A 382 -10.85 7.48 -20.10
CA THR A 382 -9.81 8.11 -19.27
C THR A 382 -10.05 9.62 -19.20
N ALA A 383 -9.69 10.25 -18.07
CA ALA A 383 -9.69 11.69 -17.92
C ALA A 383 -8.79 12.36 -18.98
N ARG A 384 -7.68 11.70 -19.36
CA ARG A 384 -6.84 12.12 -20.49
C ARG A 384 -7.61 12.22 -21.81
N ALA A 385 -8.41 11.21 -22.17
CA ALA A 385 -9.18 11.24 -23.42
C ALA A 385 -10.24 12.35 -23.40
N TYR A 386 -10.94 12.52 -22.28
CA TYR A 386 -11.96 13.56 -22.13
C TYR A 386 -11.37 14.98 -22.18
N ASN A 387 -10.30 15.23 -21.41
CA ASN A 387 -9.58 16.49 -21.42
C ASN A 387 -9.01 16.78 -22.81
N TYR A 388 -8.42 15.80 -23.51
CA TYR A 388 -7.92 15.98 -24.87
C TYR A 388 -9.02 16.43 -25.84
N TRP A 389 -10.19 15.79 -25.83
CA TRP A 389 -11.32 16.20 -26.67
C TRP A 389 -11.79 17.63 -26.38
N ARG A 390 -11.95 17.96 -25.09
CA ARG A 390 -12.39 19.29 -24.63
C ARG A 390 -11.37 20.38 -24.98
N ASP A 391 -10.11 20.18 -24.60
CA ASP A 391 -9.07 21.22 -24.63
C ASP A 391 -8.58 21.50 -26.06
N ASN A 392 -8.75 20.54 -26.99
CA ASN A 392 -8.49 20.74 -28.42
C ASN A 392 -9.73 21.21 -29.20
N ASN A 393 -10.86 21.51 -28.54
CA ASN A 393 -12.11 21.99 -29.14
C ASN A 393 -12.58 21.13 -30.33
N ILE A 394 -12.56 19.80 -30.18
CA ILE A 394 -12.89 18.87 -31.26
C ILE A 394 -14.38 18.99 -31.61
N SER A 395 -14.68 19.30 -32.88
CA SER A 395 -16.04 19.56 -33.37
C SER A 395 -16.93 18.32 -33.49
N GLU A 396 -16.34 17.12 -33.53
CA GLU A 396 -17.07 15.86 -33.50
C GLU A 396 -17.64 15.61 -32.09
N PRO A 397 -18.92 15.16 -31.95
CA PRO A 397 -19.49 14.80 -30.65
C PRO A 397 -18.61 13.79 -29.90
N LEU A 398 -18.48 13.96 -28.59
CA LEU A 398 -17.56 13.15 -27.76
C LEU A 398 -17.78 11.64 -27.93
N GLU A 399 -19.04 11.20 -28.01
CA GLU A 399 -19.40 9.80 -28.28
C GLU A 399 -18.82 9.29 -29.60
N THR A 400 -18.98 10.07 -30.69
CA THR A 400 -18.52 9.72 -32.04
C THR A 400 -17.00 9.80 -32.14
N TRP A 401 -16.39 10.86 -31.59
CA TRP A 401 -14.94 11.02 -31.59
C TRP A 401 -14.25 9.93 -30.78
N PHE A 402 -14.75 9.61 -29.57
CA PHE A 402 -14.13 8.59 -28.74
C PHE A 402 -14.26 7.21 -29.37
N ASP A 403 -15.42 6.89 -29.95
CA ASP A 403 -15.64 5.59 -30.58
C ASP A 403 -14.86 5.39 -31.89
N THR A 404 -14.62 6.45 -32.67
CA THR A 404 -13.91 6.34 -33.96
C THR A 404 -12.40 6.60 -33.88
N LYS A 405 -11.95 7.44 -32.94
CA LYS A 405 -10.57 7.92 -32.83
C LYS A 405 -10.01 7.79 -31.42
N GLY A 406 -10.66 8.41 -30.44
CA GLY A 406 -10.13 8.60 -29.09
C GLY A 406 -9.73 7.29 -28.39
N LYS A 407 -10.55 6.23 -28.50
CA LYS A 407 -10.27 4.92 -27.89
C LYS A 407 -9.03 4.21 -28.48
N HIS A 408 -8.62 4.58 -29.69
CA HIS A 408 -7.48 3.98 -30.40
C HIS A 408 -6.15 4.72 -30.17
N ILE A 409 -6.19 5.93 -29.58
CA ILE A 409 -4.97 6.71 -29.27
C ILE A 409 -4.36 6.18 -27.97
N LYS A 410 -3.33 5.35 -28.10
CA LYS A 410 -2.72 4.62 -26.97
C LYS A 410 -2.31 5.52 -25.80
N THR A 411 -1.72 6.69 -26.05
CA THR A 411 -1.30 7.63 -24.98
C THR A 411 -2.46 8.20 -24.17
N LEU A 412 -3.68 8.21 -24.73
CA LEU A 412 -4.88 8.61 -24.02
C LEU A 412 -5.48 7.44 -23.22
N THR A 413 -5.38 6.20 -23.70
CA THR A 413 -6.08 5.03 -23.13
C THR A 413 -5.23 4.05 -22.33
N GLU A 414 -3.90 4.05 -22.47
CA GLU A 414 -3.01 3.16 -21.72
C GLU A 414 -2.95 3.51 -20.23
N GLN A 415 -2.66 2.53 -19.38
CA GLN A 415 -2.54 2.75 -17.94
C GLN A 415 -1.33 3.66 -17.63
N VAL A 416 -1.54 4.72 -16.85
CA VAL A 416 -0.41 5.49 -16.29
C VAL A 416 0.17 4.72 -15.12
N ILE A 417 1.27 4.03 -15.39
CA ILE A 417 2.04 3.27 -14.40
C ILE A 417 3.37 3.97 -14.19
N THR A 418 3.63 4.37 -12.95
CA THR A 418 4.94 4.89 -12.52
C THR A 418 5.58 3.90 -11.56
N HIS A 419 6.90 3.80 -11.58
CA HIS A 419 7.65 2.98 -10.63
C HIS A 419 8.60 3.84 -9.79
N LYS A 420 8.94 3.37 -8.59
CA LYS A 420 10.04 3.90 -7.78
C LYS A 420 10.91 2.75 -7.30
N THR A 421 12.09 2.63 -7.90
CA THR A 421 13.22 1.86 -7.38
C THR A 421 13.87 2.68 -6.27
N ASN A 422 13.77 2.20 -5.04
CA ASN A 422 14.00 3.05 -3.86
C ASN A 422 15.48 3.01 -3.44
N THR A 423 16.39 3.47 -4.32
CA THR A 423 17.86 3.50 -4.09
C THR A 423 18.24 4.28 -2.82
N LYS A 424 17.51 5.34 -2.48
CA LYS A 424 17.64 6.09 -1.21
C LYS A 424 17.46 5.24 0.07
N TYR A 425 17.01 3.99 -0.05
CA TYR A 425 16.85 3.04 1.06
C TYR A 425 17.79 1.82 0.96
N PHE A 426 18.80 1.83 0.09
CA PHE A 426 19.92 0.88 0.16
C PHE A 426 20.82 1.15 1.37
N GLU A 427 20.97 2.43 1.77
CA GLU A 427 21.87 2.83 2.86
C GLU A 427 21.18 2.83 4.23
N HIS A 428 19.87 3.09 4.30
CA HIS A 428 19.10 3.04 5.55
C HIS A 428 18.63 1.62 5.89
N HIS A 429 19.60 0.75 6.17
CA HIS A 429 19.42 -0.63 6.68
C HIS A 429 19.09 -0.70 8.19
N ALA A 430 18.70 0.41 8.81
CA ALA A 430 18.73 0.58 10.27
C ALA A 430 17.47 0.13 11.04
N PHE A 431 16.26 0.30 10.48
CA PHE A 431 15.04 0.24 11.30
C PHE A 431 14.60 -1.16 11.77
N PHE A 432 15.05 -2.23 11.10
CA PHE A 432 14.59 -3.60 11.40
C PHE A 432 15.72 -4.61 11.73
N ASN A 433 16.97 -4.17 11.82
CA ASN A 433 18.05 -5.03 12.34
C ASN A 433 17.99 -5.23 13.87
N LEU A 434 17.12 -4.49 14.60
CA LEU A 434 16.84 -4.74 16.03
C LEU A 434 16.18 -6.11 16.29
N LEU A 435 15.41 -6.66 15.35
CA LEU A 435 14.52 -7.81 15.59
C LEU A 435 15.08 -9.17 15.13
N ARG A 436 16.41 -9.32 15.12
CA ARG A 436 17.09 -10.62 15.00
C ARG A 436 17.91 -10.92 16.25
N THR A 437 17.23 -11.23 17.35
CA THR A 437 17.90 -11.81 18.52
C THR A 437 18.24 -13.29 18.28
N ASN A 438 19.52 -13.58 18.42
CA ASN A 438 20.08 -14.82 18.96
C ASN A 438 19.49 -16.17 18.50
N LYS A 439 20.18 -16.79 17.53
CA LYS A 439 20.68 -18.15 17.79
C LYS A 439 22.15 -18.06 18.19
N TRP A 440 22.43 -18.64 19.35
CA TRP A 440 23.74 -18.70 20.00
C TRP A 440 24.80 -19.33 19.07
N GLN A 441 26.07 -18.98 19.28
CA GLN A 441 27.26 -19.42 18.52
C GLN A 441 27.42 -18.89 17.07
N ARG A 442 28.11 -17.76 16.93
CA ARG A 442 29.54 -17.75 16.50
C ARG A 442 30.22 -16.44 16.91
N ARG A 443 31.53 -16.54 17.20
CA ARG A 443 32.33 -15.56 17.94
C ARG A 443 32.65 -14.26 17.17
N SER A 444 32.97 -13.23 17.96
CA SER A 444 33.45 -11.91 17.56
C SER A 444 34.84 -11.94 16.90
N GLN A 445 34.90 -11.94 15.56
CA GLN A 445 36.17 -11.71 14.81
C GLN A 445 35.99 -10.97 13.46
N ASN A 446 34.78 -10.50 13.12
CA ASN A 446 34.41 -10.27 11.71
C ASN A 446 33.95 -8.85 11.32
N SER A 447 34.14 -7.83 12.16
CA SER A 447 33.85 -6.43 11.76
C SER A 447 35.03 -5.81 11.01
N ALA A 448 36.16 -5.62 11.70
CA ALA A 448 37.38 -5.06 11.11
C ALA A 448 37.89 -5.87 9.92
N GLU A 449 37.90 -7.21 9.98
CA GLU A 449 38.38 -8.03 8.86
C GLU A 449 37.41 -8.03 7.66
N LYS A 450 36.12 -7.78 7.87
CA LYS A 450 35.15 -7.56 6.79
C LYS A 450 35.31 -6.19 6.15
N GLU A 451 35.62 -5.15 6.93
CA GLU A 451 35.95 -3.83 6.39
C GLU A 451 37.29 -3.83 5.65
N LYS A 452 38.32 -4.50 6.18
CA LYS A 452 39.59 -4.77 5.46
C LYS A 452 39.35 -5.52 4.15
N ARG A 453 38.54 -6.59 4.13
CA ARG A 453 38.15 -7.29 2.89
C ARG A 453 37.40 -6.38 1.91
N LYS A 454 36.48 -5.54 2.38
CA LYS A 454 35.75 -4.58 1.55
C LYS A 454 36.72 -3.55 0.93
N ILE A 455 37.65 -3.02 1.71
CA ILE A 455 38.65 -2.04 1.24
C ILE A 455 39.63 -2.70 0.27
N ARG A 456 40.15 -3.91 0.56
CA ARG A 456 40.98 -4.69 -0.36
C ARG A 456 40.28 -4.97 -1.70
N HIS A 457 38.98 -5.23 -1.71
CA HIS A 457 38.20 -5.39 -2.94
C HIS A 457 38.02 -4.07 -3.71
N LEU A 458 37.72 -2.96 -3.03
CA LEU A 458 37.62 -1.63 -3.65
C LEU A 458 38.95 -1.16 -4.25
N ILE A 459 40.07 -1.48 -3.58
CA ILE A 459 41.44 -1.28 -4.09
C ILE A 459 41.61 -2.02 -5.42
N ALA A 460 41.26 -3.31 -5.50
CA ALA A 460 41.42 -4.10 -6.72
C ALA A 460 40.59 -3.56 -7.90
N VAL A 461 39.30 -3.27 -7.68
CA VAL A 461 38.40 -2.72 -8.72
C VAL A 461 38.86 -1.36 -9.23
N ASN A 462 39.44 -0.54 -8.35
CA ASN A 462 39.94 0.79 -8.73
C ASN A 462 41.34 0.70 -9.37
N ASP A 463 42.19 -0.29 -9.06
CA ASP A 463 43.42 -0.59 -9.83
C ASP A 463 43.07 -1.01 -11.27
N GLU A 464 42.07 -1.88 -11.48
CA GLU A 464 41.56 -2.24 -12.83
C GLU A 464 41.03 -1.01 -13.59
N THR A 465 40.33 -0.11 -12.89
CA THR A 465 39.79 1.13 -13.48
C THR A 465 40.92 2.10 -13.88
N ILE A 466 41.97 2.22 -13.05
CA ILE A 466 43.18 3.00 -13.34
C ILE A 466 43.86 2.44 -14.61
N ALA A 467 44.10 1.13 -14.69
CA ALA A 467 44.73 0.51 -15.85
C ALA A 467 43.91 0.70 -17.14
N SER A 468 42.57 0.61 -17.07
CA SER A 468 41.68 0.87 -18.22
C SER A 468 41.75 2.33 -18.69
N LEU A 469 41.86 3.29 -17.76
CA LEU A 469 41.99 4.71 -18.09
C LEU A 469 43.37 5.03 -18.68
N GLU A 470 44.45 4.45 -18.15
CA GLU A 470 45.81 4.62 -18.69
C GLU A 470 45.93 4.07 -20.11
N ALA A 471 45.39 2.88 -20.37
CA ALA A 471 45.35 2.32 -21.73
C ALA A 471 44.54 3.20 -22.70
N LYS A 472 43.40 3.76 -22.27
CA LYS A 472 42.58 4.66 -23.10
C LYS A 472 43.26 5.99 -23.40
N ILE A 473 44.04 6.53 -22.46
CA ILE A 473 44.83 7.75 -22.66
C ILE A 473 45.99 7.50 -23.66
N GLN A 474 46.55 6.30 -23.69
CA GLN A 474 47.58 5.93 -24.68
C GLN A 474 47.05 5.71 -26.11
N THR A 475 45.73 5.54 -26.30
CA THR A 475 45.13 5.14 -27.58
C THR A 475 44.12 6.12 -28.17
N SER A 476 43.89 7.29 -27.56
CA SER A 476 42.85 8.25 -27.97
C SER A 476 43.39 9.67 -28.10
N ASP A 477 43.31 10.25 -29.30
CA ASP A 477 43.65 11.66 -29.56
C ASP A 477 42.54 12.65 -29.19
N VAL A 478 41.38 12.16 -28.72
CA VAL A 478 40.23 12.98 -28.28
C VAL A 478 39.89 12.67 -26.83
N ASP A 479 39.50 13.70 -26.06
CA ASP A 479 39.15 13.67 -24.62
C ASP A 479 40.27 13.29 -23.63
N ILE A 480 41.55 13.43 -24.01
CA ILE A 480 42.72 13.19 -23.13
C ILE A 480 42.60 13.95 -21.80
N GLU A 481 42.17 15.21 -21.80
CA GLU A 481 42.08 16.03 -20.58
C GLU A 481 41.04 15.48 -19.59
N LEU A 482 39.85 15.10 -20.08
CA LEU A 482 38.78 14.52 -19.25
C LEU A 482 39.17 13.13 -18.71
N LEU A 483 39.83 12.32 -19.52
CA LEU A 483 40.35 11.01 -19.11
C LEU A 483 41.47 11.15 -18.06
N THR A 484 42.39 12.10 -18.25
CA THR A 484 43.47 12.40 -17.30
C THR A 484 42.92 12.90 -15.97
N LYS A 485 41.89 13.76 -15.98
CA LYS A 485 41.20 14.23 -14.76
C LYS A 485 40.55 13.07 -13.99
N LYS A 486 39.89 12.13 -14.69
CA LYS A 486 39.33 10.91 -14.08
C LYS A 486 40.42 9.99 -13.53
N LEU A 487 41.53 9.81 -14.25
CA LEU A 487 42.67 9.01 -13.80
C LEU A 487 43.25 9.56 -12.49
N THR A 488 43.43 10.87 -12.38
CA THR A 488 43.90 11.53 -11.15
C THR A 488 42.94 11.31 -9.97
N GLN A 489 41.62 11.39 -10.20
CA GLN A 489 40.61 11.11 -9.18
C GLN A 489 40.65 9.65 -8.70
N CYS A 490 40.75 8.68 -9.62
CA CYS A 490 40.90 7.27 -9.27
C CYS A 490 42.20 7.01 -8.50
N LYS A 491 43.33 7.62 -8.88
CA LYS A 491 44.61 7.50 -8.15
C LYS A 491 44.56 8.09 -6.75
N LEU A 492 43.87 9.22 -6.56
CA LEU A 492 43.66 9.82 -5.23
C LEU A 492 42.82 8.89 -4.33
N LEU A 493 41.67 8.41 -4.84
CA LEU A 493 40.83 7.43 -4.14
C LEU A 493 41.63 6.17 -3.75
N GLN A 494 42.56 5.74 -4.62
CA GLN A 494 43.40 4.57 -4.38
C GLN A 494 44.38 4.76 -3.23
N ALA A 495 44.96 5.96 -3.10
CA ALA A 495 45.81 6.31 -1.96
C ALA A 495 45.00 6.28 -0.65
N THR A 496 43.85 6.95 -0.61
CA THR A 496 42.98 7.01 0.58
C THR A 496 42.48 5.62 1.01
N LEU A 497 42.15 4.73 0.08
CA LEU A 497 41.76 3.36 0.40
C LEU A 497 42.92 2.55 0.98
N LYS A 498 44.15 2.72 0.47
CA LYS A 498 45.36 2.04 0.98
C LYS A 498 45.75 2.55 2.37
N GLU A 499 45.65 3.86 2.61
CA GLU A 499 45.85 4.49 3.92
C GLU A 499 44.84 3.99 4.96
N LYS A 500 43.54 3.98 4.64
CA LYS A 500 42.48 3.46 5.52
C LYS A 500 42.65 1.95 5.81
N LEU A 501 43.21 1.17 4.89
CA LEU A 501 43.54 -0.24 5.15
C LEU A 501 44.63 -0.36 6.23
N ALA A 502 45.68 0.45 6.15
CA ALA A 502 46.76 0.48 7.13
C ALA A 502 46.29 0.93 8.52
N GLU A 503 45.41 1.94 8.61
CA GLU A 503 44.81 2.35 9.89
C GLU A 503 44.03 1.21 10.58
N LEU A 504 43.27 0.43 9.81
CA LEU A 504 42.50 -0.72 10.31
C LEU A 504 43.40 -1.89 10.71
N GLU A 505 44.63 -1.95 10.21
CA GLU A 505 45.62 -2.95 10.61
C GLU A 505 46.31 -2.59 11.94
N GLY A 506 46.22 -1.34 12.41
CA GLY A 506 46.87 -0.85 13.64
C GLY A 506 46.04 -0.81 14.94
N LYS A 507 44.70 -0.97 14.92
CA LYS A 507 43.83 -0.76 16.10
C LYS A 507 43.47 -2.07 16.83
N LYS A 508 43.75 -2.16 18.13
CA LYS A 508 43.30 -3.26 19.02
C LYS A 508 41.87 -3.03 19.52
N GLU A 509 41.16 -4.13 19.78
CA GLU A 509 39.75 -4.13 20.17
C GLU A 509 39.50 -3.50 21.55
N VAL A 510 38.48 -2.64 21.63
CA VAL A 510 37.74 -2.33 22.86
C VAL A 510 36.30 -2.77 22.62
N VAL A 511 35.72 -3.45 23.61
CA VAL A 511 34.33 -3.92 23.60
C VAL A 511 33.53 -3.01 24.49
N GLU A 512 32.43 -2.44 23.99
CA GLU A 512 31.46 -1.76 24.83
C GLU A 512 30.01 -2.01 24.39
N SER A 513 29.08 -1.78 25.31
CA SER A 513 27.83 -2.53 25.45
C SER A 513 26.62 -1.94 24.72
N SER A 514 25.58 -2.78 24.61
CA SER A 514 24.39 -2.56 23.77
C SER A 514 23.19 -1.95 24.50
N THR A 515 22.54 -0.97 23.87
CA THR A 515 21.07 -0.76 23.91
C THR A 515 20.58 0.04 22.67
N GLN A 516 19.36 -0.21 22.18
CA GLN A 516 18.77 0.42 20.98
C GLN A 516 17.21 0.45 21.03
N PHE A 517 16.56 1.61 20.78
CA PHE A 517 15.12 1.85 20.45
C PHE A 517 14.95 3.36 20.06
N LEU A 518 13.80 3.95 19.69
CA LEU A 518 12.92 3.71 18.51
C LEU A 518 12.13 5.04 18.15
N PRO A 519 12.41 5.77 17.04
CA PRO A 519 11.91 7.15 16.85
C PRO A 519 10.43 7.31 16.50
N TYR A 520 9.86 8.47 16.89
CA TYR A 520 8.68 9.06 16.24
C TYR A 520 8.77 10.59 16.16
N LEU A 521 8.79 11.14 14.93
CA LEU A 521 7.80 12.10 14.42
C LEU A 521 8.07 12.34 12.91
N HIS A 522 7.21 13.12 12.25
CA HIS A 522 7.22 13.29 10.80
C HIS A 522 8.55 13.82 10.24
N GLY A 523 9.22 12.99 9.44
CA GLY A 523 10.13 13.46 8.40
C GLY A 523 11.48 14.05 8.80
N TYR A 524 12.02 13.76 9.99
CA TYR A 524 13.33 14.30 10.37
C TYR A 524 14.47 13.90 9.39
N ILE A 525 15.46 14.78 9.23
CA ILE A 525 16.66 14.54 8.43
C ILE A 525 17.90 14.88 9.28
N ASP A 526 18.84 13.94 9.37
CA ASP A 526 20.16 14.21 9.97
C ASP A 526 21.07 14.77 8.88
N ILE A 527 21.58 15.99 9.07
CA ILE A 527 22.51 16.67 8.16
C ILE A 527 23.84 16.95 8.86
N PRO A 528 24.97 17.02 8.14
CA PRO A 528 26.23 17.54 8.67
C PRO A 528 26.08 18.93 9.29
N VAL A 529 26.81 19.22 10.37
CA VAL A 529 26.77 20.54 11.04
C VAL A 529 27.25 21.67 10.11
N GLU A 530 28.09 21.37 9.11
CA GLU A 530 28.50 22.29 8.05
C GLU A 530 27.35 22.74 7.14
N ASP A 531 26.40 21.84 6.81
CA ASP A 531 25.22 22.15 5.99
C ASP A 531 24.18 23.02 6.72
N LYS A 532 24.24 23.08 8.05
CA LYS A 532 23.38 23.92 8.90
C LYS A 532 23.38 25.38 8.45
N ASN A 533 24.54 25.92 8.11
CA ASN A 533 24.66 27.32 7.71
C ASN A 533 23.97 27.58 6.37
N THR A 534 23.94 26.60 5.46
CA THR A 534 23.16 26.67 4.21
C THR A 534 21.66 26.67 4.49
N LEU A 535 21.20 25.86 5.46
CA LEU A 535 19.78 25.80 5.86
C LEU A 535 19.30 27.06 6.61
N LEU A 536 20.21 27.77 7.28
CA LEU A 536 19.96 29.04 7.97
C LEU A 536 20.30 30.28 7.10
N GLY A 537 20.64 30.08 5.83
CA GLY A 537 21.72 30.80 5.16
C GLY A 537 21.40 31.85 4.10
N GLN A 538 20.16 32.27 3.89
CA GLN A 538 19.93 33.58 3.24
C GLN A 538 20.16 34.71 4.25
N ALA A 539 21.40 34.83 4.72
CA ALA A 539 21.84 35.90 5.59
C ALA A 539 21.93 37.22 4.81
N VAL A 540 20.80 37.91 4.66
CA VAL A 540 20.77 39.30 4.19
C VAL A 540 21.60 40.16 5.14
N PRO A 541 22.50 41.04 4.66
CA PRO A 541 23.23 41.96 5.53
C PRO A 541 22.26 42.82 6.37
N GLY A 542 22.30 42.66 7.70
CA GLY A 542 21.35 43.28 8.63
C GLY A 542 20.27 42.34 9.20
N ALA A 543 20.20 41.08 8.78
CA ALA A 543 19.36 40.08 9.42
C ALA A 543 19.86 39.78 10.85
N LYS A 544 18.94 39.82 11.84
CA LYS A 544 19.24 39.36 13.21
C LYS A 544 19.54 37.85 13.19
N PRO A 545 20.49 37.35 14.00
CA PRO A 545 20.90 35.95 13.99
C PRO A 545 19.75 34.99 14.27
N ALA A 546 19.85 33.77 13.73
CA ALA A 546 18.87 32.71 13.93
C ALA A 546 18.66 32.44 15.43
N THR A 547 17.39 32.27 15.83
CA THR A 547 17.05 32.08 17.25
C THR A 547 17.29 30.63 17.65
N SER A 548 18.38 30.40 18.38
CA SER A 548 18.64 29.14 19.06
C SER A 548 18.06 29.13 20.47
N LEU A 549 17.41 28.04 20.82
CA LEU A 549 16.80 27.76 22.11
C LEU A 549 17.58 26.69 22.86
N SER A 550 18.23 27.12 23.94
CA SER A 550 18.97 26.30 24.91
C SER A 550 18.08 25.44 25.82
N ALA A 551 18.45 24.19 26.14
CA ALA A 551 18.04 23.51 27.36
C ALA A 551 19.24 22.83 28.03
N ASN A 552 19.51 23.21 29.30
CA ASN A 552 20.55 22.57 30.10
C ASN A 552 20.02 21.25 30.67
N ASP A 553 20.81 20.18 30.55
CA ASP A 553 20.41 18.82 30.91
C ASP A 553 21.46 18.19 31.86
N ASP A 554 21.38 18.52 33.14
CA ASP A 554 22.18 17.88 34.21
C ASP A 554 21.79 16.39 34.43
N ALA A 555 20.79 15.89 33.70
CA ALA A 555 20.35 14.49 33.69
C ALA A 555 20.70 13.84 32.34
N HIS A 556 21.41 12.71 32.34
CA HIS A 556 21.82 12.04 31.11
C HIS A 556 20.62 11.42 30.36
N GLY A 557 19.98 12.20 29.47
CA GLY A 557 18.83 11.77 28.68
C GLY A 557 19.15 10.71 27.62
N GLU A 558 18.41 9.59 27.62
CA GLU A 558 18.42 8.65 26.49
C GLU A 558 17.41 9.09 25.41
N PHE A 559 17.87 9.11 24.16
CA PHE A 559 17.11 9.62 23.03
C PHE A 559 16.20 8.54 22.42
N ILE A 560 14.93 8.91 22.19
CA ILE A 560 13.95 8.06 21.51
C ILE A 560 14.32 7.85 20.02
N ALA A 561 15.06 8.79 19.42
CA ALA A 561 15.57 8.69 18.05
C ALA A 561 17.03 8.20 18.03
N PRO A 562 17.54 7.66 16.89
CA PRO A 562 18.92 7.20 16.79
C PRO A 562 19.87 8.28 17.31
N GLN A 563 20.83 7.87 18.15
CA GLN A 563 21.82 8.77 18.72
C GLN A 563 22.38 9.65 17.61
N LEU A 564 22.19 10.95 17.76
CA LEU A 564 22.70 11.93 16.82
C LEU A 564 24.22 11.77 16.80
N LYS A 565 24.78 11.46 15.62
CA LYS A 565 26.22 11.27 15.46
C LYS A 565 26.93 12.57 15.78
N ASP A 566 28.15 12.46 16.29
CA ASP A 566 29.04 13.59 16.42
C ASP A 566 29.21 14.28 15.06
N ASN A 567 29.19 15.61 15.06
CA ASN A 567 29.20 16.48 13.86
C ASN A 567 27.94 16.43 12.96
N PHE A 568 26.81 15.87 13.42
CA PHE A 568 25.51 15.98 12.76
C PHE A 568 24.50 16.79 13.58
N CYS A 569 23.54 17.43 12.90
CA CYS A 569 22.35 18.03 13.48
C CYS A 569 21.08 17.47 12.83
N ARG A 570 19.95 17.52 13.52
CA ARG A 570 18.69 16.89 13.11
C ARG A 570 17.63 17.95 12.79
N VAL A 571 17.26 18.07 11.52
CA VAL A 571 16.17 18.94 11.08
C VAL A 571 14.84 18.24 11.35
N HIS A 572 13.93 18.92 12.03
CA HIS A 572 12.54 18.52 12.29
C HIS A 572 11.58 19.37 11.46
N TYR A 573 10.40 18.81 11.18
CA TYR A 573 9.32 19.45 10.42
C TYR A 573 8.02 19.41 11.23
N ALA A 574 7.34 20.54 11.34
CA ALA A 574 5.97 20.66 11.84
C ALA A 574 5.05 21.03 10.67
N GLU A 575 4.01 20.23 10.45
CA GLU A 575 2.94 20.54 9.50
C GLU A 575 1.99 21.54 10.19
N ASN A 576 1.85 22.74 9.62
CA ASN A 576 0.92 23.75 10.14
C ASN A 576 -0.49 23.46 9.58
N THR A 577 -1.53 23.47 10.43
CA THR A 577 -2.91 23.22 9.97
C THR A 577 -3.55 24.47 9.36
N SER A 578 -3.06 25.65 9.74
CA SER A 578 -3.40 26.98 9.20
C SER A 578 -3.01 27.17 7.73
N ASP A 579 -1.84 26.66 7.32
CA ASP A 579 -1.36 26.64 5.94
C ASP A 579 -0.71 25.28 5.61
N PRO A 580 -1.48 24.33 5.04
CA PRO A 580 -0.99 23.02 4.63
C PRO A 580 0.07 23.01 3.52
N SER A 581 0.41 24.16 2.94
CA SER A 581 1.52 24.31 2.00
C SER A 581 2.83 24.73 2.68
N SER A 582 2.76 25.20 3.93
CA SER A 582 3.90 25.54 4.77
C SER A 582 4.30 24.38 5.69
N GLN A 583 5.60 24.25 5.95
CA GLN A 583 6.13 23.40 7.00
C GLN A 583 7.13 24.20 7.82
N ALA A 584 6.87 24.36 9.12
CA ALA A 584 7.82 24.98 10.02
C ALA A 584 8.97 24.02 10.31
N MET A 585 10.20 24.51 10.25
CA MET A 585 11.42 23.72 10.44
C MET A 585 12.21 24.22 11.65
N PHE A 586 12.78 23.28 12.41
CA PHE A 586 13.73 23.59 13.47
C PHE A 586 14.84 22.52 13.54
N ILE A 587 16.06 22.97 13.85
CA ILE A 587 17.26 22.14 13.89
C ILE A 587 17.58 21.78 15.34
N GLN A 588 17.66 20.49 15.65
CA GLN A 588 18.14 19.97 16.91
C GLN A 588 19.64 19.67 16.84
N GLU A 589 20.37 20.12 17.85
CA GLU A 589 21.79 19.87 18.06
C GLU A 589 22.00 19.31 19.48
N LYS A 590 22.98 18.42 19.64
CA LYS A 590 23.49 18.03 20.96
C LYS A 590 24.67 18.93 21.32
N THR A 591 24.66 19.52 22.51
CA THR A 591 25.73 20.36 23.05
C THR A 591 26.29 19.73 24.32
N GLU A 592 27.45 20.18 24.79
CA GLU A 592 28.02 19.72 26.07
C GLU A 592 27.05 20.02 27.24
N GLU A 593 26.34 21.14 27.15
CA GLU A 593 25.35 21.57 28.15
C GLU A 593 23.97 20.86 28.03
N GLY A 594 23.69 20.12 26.94
CA GLY A 594 22.38 19.48 26.73
C GLY A 594 21.87 19.49 25.28
N MET A 595 20.71 20.10 25.05
CA MET A 595 20.07 20.18 23.72
C MET A 595 19.88 21.63 23.28
N LYS A 596 20.10 21.88 21.98
CA LYS A 596 19.84 23.16 21.33
C LYS A 596 18.88 23.02 20.15
N LEU A 597 17.78 23.78 20.16
CA LEU A 597 16.79 23.84 19.09
C LEU A 597 16.88 25.19 18.37
N THR A 598 17.30 25.23 17.10
CA THR A 598 17.39 26.46 16.30
C THR A 598 16.23 26.52 15.30
N ALA A 599 15.31 27.47 15.45
CA ALA A 599 14.19 27.65 14.54
C ALA A 599 14.65 28.23 13.18
N VAL A 600 14.20 27.65 12.06
CA VAL A 600 14.49 28.14 10.72
C VAL A 600 13.47 29.24 10.40
N ARG A 601 13.81 30.47 10.74
CA ARG A 601 12.87 31.59 10.86
C ARG A 601 11.96 31.82 9.65
N GLU A 602 12.45 31.63 8.43
CA GLU A 602 11.68 31.84 7.20
C GLU A 602 10.58 30.78 6.98
N SER A 603 10.70 29.62 7.63
CA SER A 603 9.71 28.54 7.58
C SER A 603 8.65 28.62 8.68
N MET A 604 8.89 29.41 9.73
CA MET A 604 7.95 29.60 10.83
C MET A 604 6.79 30.48 10.34
N GLY A 605 5.55 30.01 10.48
CA GLY A 605 4.37 30.82 10.20
C GLY A 605 4.35 32.09 11.07
N LYS A 606 3.77 33.17 10.55
CA LYS A 606 3.77 34.50 11.20
C LYS A 606 2.51 34.80 11.99
N ASP A 607 1.46 34.00 11.80
CA ASP A 607 0.21 34.11 12.53
C ASP A 607 0.28 33.39 13.90
N PRO A 608 -0.59 33.76 14.87
CA PRO A 608 -0.60 33.16 16.20
C PRO A 608 -0.79 31.64 16.24
N VAL A 609 -1.54 31.06 15.29
CA VAL A 609 -1.88 29.63 15.30
C VAL A 609 -0.67 28.83 14.87
N SER A 610 -0.03 29.17 13.75
CA SER A 610 1.20 28.50 13.29
C SER A 610 2.33 28.57 14.32
N LEU A 611 2.47 29.69 15.05
CA LEU A 611 3.43 29.83 16.13
C LEU A 611 3.11 28.93 17.33
N MET A 612 1.83 28.80 17.70
CA MET A 612 1.35 27.88 18.73
C MET A 612 1.63 26.41 18.34
N GLU A 613 1.29 26.00 17.11
CA GLU A 613 1.50 24.63 16.62
C GLU A 613 2.99 24.24 16.56
N SER A 614 3.82 25.17 16.08
CA SER A 614 5.28 25.01 16.06
C SER A 614 5.84 24.89 17.49
N ALA A 615 5.41 25.76 18.41
CA ALA A 615 5.85 25.76 19.80
C ALA A 615 5.43 24.50 20.56
N LEU A 616 4.20 24.00 20.36
CA LEU A 616 3.73 22.71 20.91
C LEU A 616 4.58 21.54 20.41
N THR A 617 4.99 21.56 19.14
CA THR A 617 5.85 20.52 18.56
C THR A 617 7.26 20.58 19.15
N MET A 618 7.86 21.77 19.26
CA MET A 618 9.16 21.96 19.90
C MET A 618 9.14 21.57 21.39
N ALA A 619 8.09 21.95 22.13
CA ALA A 619 7.89 21.57 23.52
C ALA A 619 7.80 20.04 23.71
N ASN A 620 7.02 19.34 22.86
CA ASN A 620 6.98 17.89 22.86
C ASN A 620 8.37 17.27 22.63
N CYS A 621 9.16 17.77 21.67
CA CYS A 621 10.53 17.28 21.45
C CYS A 621 11.43 17.45 22.68
N MET A 622 11.34 18.59 23.38
CA MET A 622 12.11 18.83 24.61
C MET A 622 11.69 17.88 25.74
N LEU A 623 10.38 17.76 26.00
CA LEU A 623 9.85 16.92 27.08
C LEU A 623 10.11 15.42 26.86
N LEU A 624 10.17 14.95 25.62
CA LEU A 624 10.50 13.56 25.27
C LEU A 624 11.99 13.22 25.46
N ALA A 625 12.88 14.21 25.33
CA ALA A 625 14.30 14.01 25.57
C ALA A 625 14.58 13.70 27.04
N LEU A 626 13.90 14.40 27.95
CA LEU A 626 14.07 14.24 29.40
C LEU A 626 13.73 12.81 29.87
N ASN A 627 14.45 12.33 30.88
CA ASN A 627 14.14 11.06 31.56
C ASN A 627 13.04 11.24 32.62
N GLU A 628 12.95 12.42 33.22
CA GLU A 628 11.99 12.78 34.27
C GLU A 628 11.23 14.07 33.88
N PRO A 629 10.03 14.32 34.43
CA PRO A 629 9.37 15.63 34.27
C PRO A 629 10.20 16.76 34.93
N PRO A 630 10.19 17.98 34.36
CA PRO A 630 10.69 19.17 35.05
C PRO A 630 10.06 19.34 36.43
N SER A 631 10.81 19.87 37.40
CA SER A 631 10.33 20.11 38.76
C SER A 631 10.89 21.42 39.35
N PRO A 632 10.36 21.91 40.50
CA PRO A 632 10.90 23.11 41.14
C PRO A 632 12.38 22.97 41.57
N LYS A 633 12.85 21.72 41.76
CA LYS A 633 14.23 21.38 42.13
C LYS A 633 15.14 21.15 40.92
N ASN A 634 14.61 20.57 39.84
CA ASN A 634 15.31 20.32 38.59
C ASN A 634 14.51 20.98 37.45
N LYS A 635 14.81 22.25 37.20
CA LYS A 635 14.01 23.10 36.30
C LYS A 635 14.48 22.96 34.87
N LEU A 636 13.53 22.88 33.94
CA LEU A 636 13.85 23.03 32.52
C LEU A 636 14.22 24.50 32.25
N ALA A 637 15.52 24.75 32.06
CA ALA A 637 16.01 26.04 31.62
C ALA A 637 15.70 26.25 30.13
N ILE A 638 15.16 27.40 29.76
CA ILE A 638 15.02 27.83 28.36
C ILE A 638 15.64 29.22 28.16
N TYR A 639 16.40 29.40 27.09
CA TYR A 639 17.02 30.67 26.73
C TYR A 639 17.03 30.87 25.21
N GLY A 640 16.88 32.11 24.73
CA GLY A 640 16.94 32.43 23.31
C GLY A 640 16.92 33.94 23.04
N ALA A 641 16.92 34.32 21.75
CA ALA A 641 17.01 35.71 21.31
C ALA A 641 15.70 36.33 20.77
N ASP A 642 14.65 35.53 20.49
CA ASP A 642 13.36 36.02 20.00
C ASP A 642 12.30 35.96 21.14
N PRO A 643 11.85 37.13 21.66
CA PRO A 643 10.90 37.16 22.77
C PRO A 643 9.53 36.60 22.41
N VAL A 644 9.14 36.62 21.13
CA VAL A 644 7.86 36.07 20.68
C VAL A 644 7.92 34.56 20.76
N LEU A 645 8.93 33.95 20.12
CA LEU A 645 9.04 32.48 20.10
C LEU A 645 9.26 31.89 21.50
N ILE A 646 10.01 32.58 22.37
CA ILE A 646 10.17 32.19 23.78
C ILE A 646 8.84 32.21 24.54
N ASN A 647 8.00 33.22 24.33
CA ASN A 647 6.69 33.31 24.98
C ASN A 647 5.76 32.16 24.56
N TYR A 648 5.69 31.89 23.24
CA TYR A 648 4.93 30.75 22.71
C TYR A 648 5.45 29.41 23.23
N LEU A 649 6.76 29.19 23.24
CA LEU A 649 7.37 27.95 23.75
C LEU A 649 7.15 27.77 25.25
N TRP A 650 7.30 28.84 26.04
CA TRP A 650 7.04 28.82 27.48
C TRP A 650 5.58 28.47 27.76
N THR A 651 4.63 29.09 27.05
CA THR A 651 3.20 28.78 27.20
C THR A 651 2.90 27.34 26.78
N ALA A 652 3.47 26.87 25.68
CA ALA A 652 3.33 25.47 25.24
C ALA A 652 3.84 24.46 26.28
N LEU A 653 5.02 24.71 26.88
CA LEU A 653 5.58 23.86 27.93
C LEU A 653 4.71 23.83 29.19
N VAL A 654 4.18 24.98 29.63
CA VAL A 654 3.26 25.04 30.79
C VAL A 654 1.95 24.30 30.49
N VAL A 655 1.33 24.56 29.34
CA VAL A 655 0.05 23.94 28.95
C VAL A 655 0.17 22.42 28.83
N LEU A 656 1.25 21.92 28.22
CA LEU A 656 1.53 20.48 28.15
C LEU A 656 1.82 19.90 29.54
N GLY A 657 2.59 20.60 30.38
CA GLY A 657 2.91 20.17 31.75
C GLY A 657 1.70 20.11 32.68
N GLU A 658 0.75 21.05 32.57
CA GLU A 658 -0.45 21.07 33.41
C GLU A 658 -1.47 20.00 33.00
N LYS A 659 -1.54 19.66 31.70
CA LYS A 659 -2.45 18.64 31.13
C LYS A 659 -1.86 17.23 31.05
N SER A 660 -0.55 17.06 31.07
CA SER A 660 0.11 15.74 31.08
C SER A 660 -0.28 14.93 32.31
N SER A 661 -0.68 13.68 32.10
CA SER A 661 -1.03 12.74 33.17
C SER A 661 0.18 12.00 33.74
N SER A 662 1.13 11.60 32.89
CA SER A 662 2.33 10.86 33.30
C SER A 662 3.50 11.76 33.70
N ARG A 663 3.53 13.02 33.24
CA ARG A 663 4.60 13.99 33.47
C ARG A 663 4.04 15.37 33.82
N LYS A 664 3.22 15.44 34.87
CA LYS A 664 2.62 16.69 35.33
C LYS A 664 3.63 17.63 35.99
N PHE A 665 3.72 18.88 35.52
CA PHE A 665 4.52 19.95 36.14
C PHE A 665 3.91 21.33 35.90
N GLY A 666 4.17 22.29 36.79
CA GLY A 666 3.73 23.68 36.67
C GLY A 666 4.82 24.63 36.19
N LYS A 667 4.44 25.88 35.96
CA LYS A 667 5.33 26.96 35.47
C LYS A 667 6.59 27.20 36.32
N GLU A 668 6.54 26.93 37.62
CA GLU A 668 7.66 27.06 38.56
C GLU A 668 8.81 26.09 38.27
N SER A 669 8.53 25.05 37.48
CA SER A 669 9.45 24.02 37.01
C SER A 669 10.15 24.40 35.68
N ILE A 670 9.86 25.57 35.12
CA ILE A 670 10.51 26.13 33.93
C ILE A 670 11.24 27.41 34.34
N ALA A 671 12.52 27.55 33.96
CA ALA A 671 13.31 28.75 34.18
C ALA A 671 13.60 29.44 32.85
N VAL A 672 13.15 30.68 32.66
CA VAL A 672 13.55 31.47 31.47
C VAL A 672 14.75 32.33 31.82
N ILE A 673 15.87 32.10 31.14
CA ILE A 673 17.16 32.77 31.39
C ILE A 673 17.36 33.99 30.46
N ALA A 674 16.48 34.16 29.47
CA ALA A 674 16.54 35.24 28.50
C ALA A 674 15.93 36.55 29.02
N GLY A 675 16.72 37.62 29.15
CA GLY A 675 16.30 38.95 29.58
C GLY A 675 15.37 39.72 28.62
N VAL A 676 14.74 39.03 27.66
CA VAL A 676 13.80 39.59 26.68
C VAL A 676 12.35 39.14 26.90
N PHE A 677 12.09 38.24 27.85
CA PHE A 677 10.74 37.77 28.20
C PHE A 677 10.56 37.72 29.72
N SER A 678 9.42 38.23 30.21
CA SER A 678 9.07 38.21 31.63
C SER A 678 7.89 37.27 31.89
N VAL A 679 8.13 36.19 32.64
CA VAL A 679 7.07 35.29 33.13
C VAL A 679 6.02 36.05 33.95
N ALA A 680 6.40 37.14 34.62
CA ALA A 680 5.46 37.95 35.40
C ALA A 680 4.38 38.62 34.53
N GLU A 681 4.69 38.98 33.29
CA GLU A 681 3.72 39.62 32.37
C GLU A 681 2.63 38.64 31.89
N GLN A 682 2.93 37.34 31.86
CA GLN A 682 1.95 36.30 31.53
C GLN A 682 1.02 35.95 32.72
N MET A 683 1.29 36.45 33.95
CA MET A 683 0.56 36.05 35.16
C MET A 683 -0.14 37.23 35.85
N LYS A 684 -1.43 37.08 36.16
CA LYS A 684 -2.18 38.01 37.03
C LYS A 684 -1.92 37.78 38.51
N SER A 685 -1.59 36.54 38.90
CA SER A 685 -1.18 36.18 40.25
C SER A 685 -0.35 34.88 40.22
N SER A 686 0.08 34.39 41.40
CA SER A 686 0.79 33.10 41.51
C SER A 686 0.07 31.96 40.79
N ASN A 687 -1.27 31.92 40.79
CA ASN A 687 -2.07 30.79 40.27
C ASN A 687 -3.05 31.19 39.14
N LYS A 688 -2.92 32.37 38.51
CA LYS A 688 -3.82 32.81 37.43
C LYS A 688 -3.08 33.52 36.32
N PHE A 689 -3.33 33.12 35.08
CA PHE A 689 -2.82 33.80 33.88
C PHE A 689 -3.39 35.22 33.76
N SER A 690 -2.65 36.09 33.06
CA SER A 690 -3.10 37.42 32.68
C SER A 690 -4.15 37.32 31.57
N PRO A 691 -5.21 38.15 31.55
CA PRO A 691 -6.16 38.21 30.42
C PRO A 691 -5.48 38.54 29.07
N GLN A 692 -4.30 39.15 29.11
CA GLN A 692 -3.47 39.49 27.95
C GLN A 692 -2.38 38.43 27.66
N SER A 693 -2.37 37.30 28.36
CA SER A 693 -1.38 36.22 28.15
C SER A 693 -1.67 35.43 26.87
N LEU A 694 -0.65 34.77 26.30
CA LEU A 694 -0.85 33.83 25.19
C LEU A 694 -1.73 32.64 25.59
N HIS A 695 -1.75 32.27 26.88
CA HIS A 695 -2.68 31.27 27.40
C HIS A 695 -4.14 31.68 27.11
N GLU A 696 -4.57 32.85 27.59
CA GLU A 696 -5.95 33.32 27.46
C GLU A 696 -6.32 33.80 26.05
N THR A 697 -5.34 34.25 25.25
CA THR A 697 -5.59 34.89 23.94
C THR A 697 -5.32 34.02 22.72
N VAL A 698 -4.66 32.86 22.87
CA VAL A 698 -4.35 31.94 21.76
C VAL A 698 -4.60 30.49 22.15
N PHE A 699 -3.94 29.98 23.19
CA PHE A 699 -3.96 28.54 23.49
C PHE A 699 -5.35 28.06 23.95
N LYS A 700 -6.03 28.84 24.79
CA LYS A 700 -7.36 28.50 25.32
C LYS A 700 -8.41 28.22 24.25
N ASP A 701 -8.42 28.99 23.16
CA ASP A 701 -9.37 28.82 22.06
C ASP A 701 -9.05 27.60 21.17
N HIS A 702 -7.88 26.99 21.34
CA HIS A 702 -7.40 25.83 20.58
C HIS A 702 -7.29 24.56 21.45
N GLU A 703 -8.09 24.46 22.51
CA GLU A 703 -8.05 23.37 23.49
C GLU A 703 -8.09 21.97 22.86
N ALA A 704 -8.91 21.75 21.83
CA ALA A 704 -9.00 20.47 21.14
C ALA A 704 -7.69 20.04 20.44
N PHE A 705 -6.91 20.99 19.92
CA PHE A 705 -5.61 20.72 19.30
C PHE A 705 -4.55 20.42 20.37
N ILE A 706 -4.59 21.16 21.48
CA ILE A 706 -3.74 20.92 22.65
C ILE A 706 -3.98 19.51 23.21
N ASP A 707 -5.23 19.08 23.36
CA ASP A 707 -5.56 17.74 23.85
C ASP A 707 -5.06 16.63 22.92
N ILE A 708 -5.00 16.87 21.60
CA ILE A 708 -4.34 15.97 20.64
C ILE A 708 -2.83 15.91 20.92
N LYS A 709 -2.18 17.05 21.14
CA LYS A 709 -0.73 17.13 21.43
C LYS A 709 -0.34 16.54 22.78
N VAL A 710 -1.21 16.64 23.79
CA VAL A 710 -1.07 15.96 25.09
C VAL A 710 -1.18 14.44 24.89
N LYS A 711 -2.21 13.95 24.19
CA LYS A 711 -2.35 12.51 23.89
C LYS A 711 -1.18 11.95 23.08
N GLU A 712 -0.62 12.75 22.15
CA GLU A 712 0.60 12.40 21.42
C GLU A 712 1.80 12.28 22.37
N LEU A 713 2.01 13.25 23.27
CA LEU A 713 3.07 13.22 24.28
C LEU A 713 2.95 12.02 25.22
N GLU A 714 1.78 11.81 25.86
CA GLU A 714 1.54 10.69 26.77
C GLU A 714 1.85 9.34 26.12
N ARG A 715 1.35 9.13 24.89
CA ARG A 715 1.62 7.89 24.15
C ARG A 715 3.11 7.68 23.88
N LEU A 716 3.85 8.74 23.54
CA LEU A 716 5.28 8.66 23.28
C LEU A 716 6.10 8.45 24.57
N LEU A 717 5.62 8.93 25.71
CA LEU A 717 6.19 8.68 27.04
C LEU A 717 5.94 7.25 27.52
N GLU A 718 4.72 6.73 27.35
CA GLU A 718 4.41 5.30 27.58
C GLU A 718 5.33 4.40 26.75
N LEU A 719 5.66 4.80 25.51
CA LEU A 719 6.54 4.07 24.62
C LEU A 719 8.01 4.15 24.99
N LYS A 720 8.48 5.30 25.50
CA LYS A 720 9.82 5.43 26.09
C LYS A 720 9.96 4.50 27.30
N ALA A 721 8.90 4.32 28.09
CA ALA A 721 8.89 3.48 29.28
C ALA A 721 8.68 1.97 29.01
N ASN A 722 7.88 1.61 28.00
CA ASN A 722 7.54 0.22 27.67
C ASN A 722 7.41 -0.01 26.15
N PRO A 723 8.54 -0.13 25.42
CA PRO A 723 8.52 -0.26 23.95
C PRO A 723 7.82 -1.53 23.44
N GLU A 724 7.70 -2.58 24.27
CA GLU A 724 7.02 -3.83 23.91
C GLU A 724 5.50 -3.68 23.75
N ASN A 725 4.87 -2.72 24.46
CA ASN A 725 3.41 -2.56 24.47
C ASN A 725 2.82 -2.08 23.15
N LEU A 726 3.59 -1.43 22.27
CA LEU A 726 3.10 -0.96 20.96
C LEU A 726 2.66 -2.12 20.05
N LEU A 727 3.39 -3.24 20.13
CA LEU A 727 3.13 -4.43 19.30
C LEU A 727 1.88 -5.19 19.75
N GLY A 728 1.52 -5.13 21.04
CA GLY A 728 0.27 -5.70 21.54
C GLY A 728 -0.93 -4.78 21.27
N LYS A 729 -0.89 -3.57 21.85
CA LYS A 729 -2.10 -2.78 22.10
C LYS A 729 -2.70 -2.14 20.85
N THR A 730 -1.87 -1.57 19.96
CA THR A 730 -2.34 -0.98 18.69
C THR A 730 -2.86 -2.04 17.71
N LEU A 731 -2.40 -3.29 17.83
CA LEU A 731 -2.93 -4.42 17.06
C LEU A 731 -4.25 -4.94 17.65
N LEU A 732 -4.35 -5.08 18.97
CA LEU A 732 -5.59 -5.46 19.67
C LEU A 732 -6.73 -4.46 19.41
N GLU A 733 -6.53 -3.16 19.65
CA GLU A 733 -7.57 -2.14 19.45
C GLU A 733 -8.10 -2.08 18.00
N THR A 734 -7.24 -2.36 17.02
CA THR A 734 -7.65 -2.46 15.60
C THR A 734 -8.41 -3.76 15.30
N THR A 735 -8.11 -4.84 16.02
CA THR A 735 -8.76 -6.15 15.84
C THR A 735 -10.10 -6.22 16.55
N ASP A 736 -10.19 -5.70 17.78
CA ASP A 736 -11.41 -5.70 18.60
C ASP A 736 -12.50 -4.80 18.01
N HIS A 737 -12.12 -3.69 17.35
CA HIS A 737 -13.09 -2.81 16.69
C HIS A 737 -13.64 -3.40 15.36
N VAL A 738 -12.94 -4.38 14.78
CA VAL A 738 -13.43 -5.19 13.66
C VAL A 738 -14.29 -6.35 14.18
N ALA A 739 -13.80 -7.10 15.18
CA ALA A 739 -14.50 -8.24 15.77
C ALA A 739 -15.85 -7.86 16.40
N SER A 740 -15.92 -6.71 17.08
CA SER A 740 -17.16 -6.20 17.68
C SER A 740 -18.22 -5.75 16.67
N LYS A 741 -17.86 -5.59 15.39
CA LYS A 741 -18.80 -5.28 14.30
C LYS A 741 -19.12 -6.47 13.40
N SER A 742 -18.16 -7.37 13.17
CA SER A 742 -18.43 -8.65 12.47
C SER A 742 -19.26 -9.65 13.30
N GLY A 743 -19.48 -9.37 14.60
CA GLY A 743 -20.38 -10.14 15.46
C GLY A 743 -21.85 -9.70 15.44
N ARG A 744 -22.24 -8.76 14.56
CA ARG A 744 -23.63 -8.30 14.37
C ARG A 744 -23.96 -8.10 12.88
N SER A 745 -23.97 -9.20 12.13
CA SER A 745 -24.58 -9.33 10.80
C SER A 745 -24.97 -10.78 10.56
#